data_AF-A0A2D9XLK7-F1
#
_entry.id   AF-A0A2D9XLK7-F1
#
_cell.length_a   1.000
_cell.length_b   1.000
_cell.length_c   1.000
_cell.angle_alpha   90.00
_cell.angle_beta   90.00
_cell.angle_gamma   90.00
#
_symmetry.space_group_name_H-M   'P 1'
#
loop_
_entity.id
_entity.type
_entity.pdbx_description
1 polymer ?
#
loop_
_entity_poly.entity_id
_entity_poly.type
_entity_poly.pdbx_seq_one_letter_code
_entity_poly.pdbx_strand_id
1 'polypeptide(L)'
;MQNFAKNNLADSNGESATGETPHKPGLTKWFKSLAISGAVITAGSAIEMETSFLQSLVFNAAANGNFCETYTIDDSSVPAANGPYDERLGYSNTLNIRKRLSDRGYVQVSDTKWQDCKVLGVSLFPLYSEKAQAGLSIVDEQGQPLFEARYPRDVFKTYDDLPPILVKSLLFVENRELLDTSIKRRNPAIEWKRLFFAIQSDLSGNGGAGASTLATQIEKFKHSPGGETSGDKVEKFRQMFTASTRAYQHGLDTTQSRHEIVLNYVNGIPMSAVPGFGEVHGFSDGLRAWFGKDPNDVSRILQMDESDMSEDDLRAKALAYRETLSIIMSVKKPTAYLRNNRDELKDRVDAFLPLLAEEGIISPALRDAALKMDVVYADPSEIRERYKIPVDPQKAKSSMQIDLMKMLGLDSLYQLNRYDLRAETTLDVPVDRAISQRLHGIKDAEIAAGYGLTGYRLLPEDGTANVTYTFTLYERLPNGQNVLRVQADNYDGQFNLNEDSKLELGSTAKLRTLVSYMEAISELHQRLGQMNNSQRNALKIHESDNLTQFVVDHLNSPDTDKSLNGTLEASLDRTYSGNPGERFFTGGGLHRFSNFDNRNNGGHYTVKESLHQSLNLPFIRIMRDVVNYTIHQKMDINPDIYTNTESEQRRAYLEKFAEYEGKIYLWRSWKNLEGKNQDQILDYLAENTLQTPTHLAVVFRSVKPEGTLEDMKDFMSEKCVTCTTATDYEELYEAHAPGKFNLHDRGYLTGLHPLAIWLGGYLSKNPDASWSQTKEDSRQKRIEVYDWLLNSNKTEGQNTRIRTIVEQEAFEHIQETWKRLGFPFEKMTPSLASALGSSGDTPAALATLAGILQNDGLRVQSQKFSNIHFAKDTPYEQNFNAGEPTASRVLPSEVARLARREMQQVVEVGTARRARGSVKLSDGRELAVGAKTGTGDNRQFHSNGSSTVKSRTATFVYTIGDRFYGCVTAFVEGQDAARYNFTSGLTAQIFSSVIAPELVPLLDRSYGVKPAPQAMDLSAYFSPETSLLYKPNYKAEAKTPEVHFTFPQKLQR
;
A
#
# COMPACT_ATOMS: atom_id res chain seq x y z
N MET A 1 28.23 24.95 -37.03
CA MET A 1 28.89 26.16 -37.57
C MET A 1 29.41 25.86 -38.98
N GLN A 2 28.54 26.01 -39.97
CA GLN A 2 28.90 26.26 -41.36
C GLN A 2 28.25 27.61 -41.69
N ASN A 3 29.02 28.50 -42.32
CA ASN A 3 28.75 29.90 -42.70
C ASN A 3 29.58 30.89 -41.89
N PHE A 4 30.76 31.24 -42.42
CA PHE A 4 31.24 32.62 -42.54
C PHE A 4 32.58 32.59 -43.29
N ALA A 5 32.51 32.73 -44.62
CA ALA A 5 33.50 33.42 -45.47
C ALA A 5 33.23 33.11 -46.95
N LYS A 6 32.20 33.76 -47.50
CA LYS A 6 32.15 34.13 -48.91
C LYS A 6 32.72 35.55 -49.01
N ASN A 7 33.65 35.81 -49.92
CA ASN A 7 33.54 36.86 -50.93
C ASN A 7 34.87 37.15 -51.66
N ASN A 8 34.84 36.90 -52.97
CA ASN A 8 35.26 37.77 -54.10
C ASN A 8 35.68 36.84 -55.26
N LEU A 9 34.79 36.54 -56.22
CA LEU A 9 34.45 37.32 -57.44
C LEU A 9 35.67 37.52 -58.35
N ALA A 10 35.71 36.76 -59.46
CA ALA A 10 35.52 37.24 -60.85
C ALA A 10 36.87 37.71 -61.44
N ASP A 11 37.30 37.48 -62.68
CA ASP A 11 36.68 37.06 -63.94
C ASP A 11 37.83 36.50 -64.81
N SER A 12 37.60 35.41 -65.54
CA SER A 12 37.53 35.35 -67.01
C SER A 12 38.84 35.51 -67.82
N ASN A 13 39.05 34.49 -68.65
CA ASN A 13 39.57 34.52 -70.02
C ASN A 13 41.09 34.56 -70.30
N GLY A 14 41.49 33.65 -71.19
CA GLY A 14 42.30 34.03 -72.35
C GLY A 14 43.66 33.37 -72.48
N GLU A 15 43.65 32.19 -73.10
CA GLU A 15 44.58 31.73 -74.15
C GLU A 15 46.11 31.96 -74.07
N SER A 16 46.78 30.79 -74.21
CA SER A 16 47.87 30.49 -75.14
C SER A 16 49.33 30.54 -74.67
N ALA A 17 49.96 29.40 -74.97
CA ALA A 17 51.32 29.22 -75.48
C ALA A 17 52.55 29.41 -74.57
N THR A 18 53.22 28.26 -74.42
CA THR A 18 54.66 28.02 -74.57
C THR A 18 55.64 28.58 -73.53
N GLY A 19 56.25 27.63 -72.83
CA GLY A 19 57.71 27.43 -72.85
C GLY A 19 58.54 28.39 -72.02
N GLU A 20 58.96 27.93 -70.83
CA GLU A 20 60.36 27.85 -70.38
C GLU A 20 60.41 27.44 -68.90
N THR A 21 61.10 26.34 -68.60
CA THR A 21 61.72 26.11 -67.27
C THR A 21 62.84 27.14 -67.06
N PRO A 22 63.25 27.57 -65.85
CA PRO A 22 63.42 26.71 -64.67
C PRO A 22 63.30 27.37 -63.26
N HIS A 23 63.01 26.57 -62.24
CA HIS A 23 63.79 26.47 -60.99
C HIS A 23 63.03 25.60 -59.98
N LYS A 24 63.65 24.50 -59.55
CA LYS A 24 63.20 23.74 -58.37
C LYS A 24 63.56 24.53 -57.11
N PRO A 25 62.62 24.94 -56.23
CA PRO A 25 62.94 25.19 -54.85
C PRO A 25 62.89 23.86 -54.09
N GLY A 26 63.92 23.60 -53.29
CA GLY A 26 64.03 22.38 -52.49
C GLY A 26 62.86 22.20 -51.54
N LEU A 27 62.38 20.96 -51.43
CA LEU A 27 61.49 20.50 -50.36
C LEU A 27 62.06 20.92 -49.00
N THR A 28 61.42 21.93 -48.42
CA THR A 28 61.80 22.67 -47.22
C THR A 28 61.77 21.78 -45.98
N LYS A 29 62.66 22.08 -45.02
CA LYS A 29 62.82 21.39 -43.72
C LYS A 29 61.51 21.13 -42.95
N TRP A 30 60.46 21.93 -43.21
CA TRP A 30 59.14 21.81 -42.61
C TRP A 30 58.40 20.51 -43.01
N PHE A 31 58.50 20.07 -44.27
CA PHE A 31 57.90 18.80 -44.70
C PHE A 31 58.60 17.58 -44.09
N LYS A 32 59.93 17.66 -43.92
CA LYS A 32 60.70 16.62 -43.22
C LYS A 32 60.40 16.60 -41.72
N SER A 33 60.23 17.76 -41.08
CA SER A 33 59.82 17.78 -39.67
C SER A 33 58.40 17.25 -39.50
N LEU A 34 57.46 17.55 -40.41
CA LEU A 34 56.11 17.00 -40.40
C LEU A 34 56.09 15.49 -40.62
N ALA A 35 56.89 14.98 -41.56
CA ALA A 35 56.99 13.54 -41.82
C ALA A 35 57.65 12.78 -40.64
N ILE A 36 58.70 13.33 -40.03
CA ILE A 36 59.34 12.73 -38.85
C ILE A 36 58.41 12.79 -37.64
N SER A 37 57.73 13.92 -37.42
CA SER A 37 56.75 14.05 -36.32
C SER A 37 55.59 13.09 -36.53
N GLY A 38 55.10 12.95 -37.76
CA GLY A 38 54.09 11.97 -38.14
C GLY A 38 54.56 10.53 -37.89
N ALA A 39 55.79 10.18 -38.25
CA ALA A 39 56.36 8.85 -38.01
C ALA A 39 56.55 8.55 -36.52
N VAL A 40 56.98 9.52 -35.72
CA VAL A 40 57.13 9.39 -34.26
C VAL A 40 55.77 9.23 -33.59
N ILE A 41 54.77 10.02 -34.00
CA ILE A 41 53.38 9.88 -33.49
C ILE A 41 52.81 8.52 -33.89
N THR A 42 53.07 8.04 -35.11
CA THR A 42 52.59 6.74 -35.59
C THR A 42 53.25 5.59 -34.84
N ALA A 43 54.56 5.63 -34.65
CA ALA A 43 55.31 4.63 -33.89
C ALA A 43 54.92 4.63 -32.40
N GLY A 44 54.79 5.82 -31.80
CA GLY A 44 54.30 5.96 -30.43
C GLY A 44 52.87 5.44 -30.24
N SER A 45 52.00 5.69 -31.23
CA SER A 45 50.62 5.17 -31.22
C SER A 45 50.61 3.65 -31.35
N ALA A 46 51.45 3.06 -32.22
CA ALA A 46 51.55 1.61 -32.36
C ALA A 46 52.05 0.95 -31.06
N ILE A 47 53.07 1.52 -30.41
CA ILE A 47 53.58 1.05 -29.12
C ILE A 47 52.50 1.18 -28.02
N GLU A 48 51.74 2.28 -28.01
CA GLU A 48 50.64 2.47 -27.06
C GLU A 48 49.49 1.49 -27.32
N MET A 49 49.20 1.17 -28.58
CA MET A 49 48.18 0.18 -28.96
C MET A 49 48.56 -1.23 -28.49
N GLU A 50 49.85 -1.56 -28.44
CA GLU A 50 50.32 -2.82 -27.87
C GLU A 50 50.40 -2.77 -26.34
N THR A 51 51.01 -1.74 -25.76
CA THR A 51 51.39 -1.73 -24.32
C THR A 51 50.37 -1.11 -23.38
N SER A 52 49.44 -0.27 -23.88
CA SER A 52 48.48 0.52 -23.09
C SER A 52 49.12 1.38 -21.98
N PHE A 53 50.38 1.80 -22.13
CA PHE A 53 51.12 2.47 -21.07
C PHE A 53 50.52 3.83 -20.70
N LEU A 54 50.34 4.73 -21.66
CA LEU A 54 49.78 6.06 -21.44
C LEU A 54 48.32 5.97 -20.99
N GLN A 55 47.53 5.09 -21.61
CA GLN A 55 46.16 4.82 -21.19
C GLN A 55 46.10 4.39 -19.72
N SER A 56 46.97 3.46 -19.30
CA SER A 56 46.99 2.99 -17.92
C SER A 56 47.26 4.11 -16.91
N LEU A 57 48.16 5.05 -17.23
CA LEU A 57 48.44 6.20 -16.37
C LEU A 57 47.27 7.18 -16.31
N VAL A 58 46.67 7.53 -17.46
CA VAL A 58 45.56 8.48 -17.52
C VAL A 58 44.33 7.95 -16.81
N PHE A 59 43.93 6.71 -17.10
CA PHE A 59 42.72 6.13 -16.51
C PHE A 59 42.91 5.71 -15.05
N ASN A 60 44.12 5.34 -14.63
CA ASN A 60 44.41 5.19 -13.20
C ASN A 60 44.36 6.53 -12.45
N ALA A 61 44.89 7.62 -13.03
CA ALA A 61 44.75 8.95 -12.47
C ALA A 61 43.27 9.37 -12.37
N ALA A 62 42.44 9.02 -13.36
CA ALA A 62 40.99 9.22 -13.29
C ALA A 62 40.32 8.41 -12.18
N ALA A 63 40.68 7.13 -12.03
CA ALA A 63 40.15 6.29 -10.98
C ALA A 63 40.53 6.79 -9.56
N ASN A 64 41.69 7.46 -9.44
CA ASN A 64 42.15 8.09 -8.20
C ASN A 64 41.55 9.49 -7.95
N GLY A 65 40.64 9.97 -8.79
CA GLY A 65 39.93 11.23 -8.58
C GLY A 65 40.58 12.48 -9.20
N ASN A 66 41.70 12.36 -9.92
CA ASN A 66 42.43 13.53 -10.45
C ASN A 66 41.64 14.33 -11.51
N PHE A 67 40.58 13.75 -12.06
CA PHE A 67 39.71 14.38 -13.05
C PHE A 67 38.27 14.55 -12.53
N CYS A 68 38.10 14.60 -11.21
CA CYS A 68 36.79 14.60 -10.57
C CYS A 68 36.56 15.85 -9.72
N GLU A 69 35.32 16.33 -9.75
CA GLU A 69 34.81 17.36 -8.85
C GLU A 69 33.86 16.72 -7.85
N THR A 70 33.96 17.10 -6.56
CA THR A 70 33.13 16.53 -5.50
C THR A 70 31.94 17.43 -5.21
N TYR A 71 30.76 16.84 -5.22
CA TYR A 71 29.47 17.45 -4.92
C TYR A 71 28.82 16.76 -3.72
N THR A 72 27.79 17.40 -3.17
CA THR A 72 26.92 16.81 -2.14
C THR A 72 25.54 16.59 -2.76
N ILE A 73 24.86 15.52 -2.37
CA ILE A 73 23.47 15.29 -2.76
C ILE A 73 22.59 16.36 -2.11
N ASP A 74 21.86 17.09 -2.95
CA ASP A 74 20.82 18.03 -2.52
C ASP A 74 19.59 17.91 -3.42
N ASP A 75 18.64 18.84 -3.32
CA ASP A 75 17.37 18.79 -4.06
C ASP A 75 17.53 19.03 -5.58
N SER A 76 18.73 19.39 -6.04
CA SER A 76 19.06 19.73 -7.43
C SER A 76 20.30 18.99 -7.97
N SER A 77 21.16 18.50 -7.09
CA SER A 77 22.45 17.89 -7.40
C SER A 77 22.44 16.41 -7.03
N VAL A 78 22.38 15.53 -8.02
CA VAL A 78 22.56 14.07 -7.86
C VAL A 78 23.37 13.51 -9.03
N PRO A 79 24.06 12.37 -8.84
CA PRO A 79 24.68 11.68 -9.97
C PRO A 79 23.61 11.29 -11.01
N ALA A 80 23.94 11.41 -12.29
CA ALA A 80 23.04 11.00 -13.37
C ALA A 80 22.88 9.48 -13.42
N ALA A 81 21.63 9.01 -13.41
CA ALA A 81 21.27 7.59 -13.40
C ALA A 81 20.08 7.36 -14.33
N ASN A 82 20.33 6.81 -15.53
CA ASN A 82 19.33 6.74 -16.60
C ASN A 82 19.25 5.37 -17.27
N GLY A 83 20.06 4.40 -16.86
CA GLY A 83 20.08 3.08 -17.49
C GLY A 83 19.20 2.05 -16.77
N PRO A 84 18.95 0.88 -17.40
CA PRO A 84 18.12 -0.18 -16.83
C PRO A 84 18.54 -0.66 -15.43
N TYR A 85 19.86 -0.70 -15.16
CA TYR A 85 20.36 -1.06 -13.83
C TYR A 85 20.02 0.03 -12.80
N ASP A 86 20.22 1.29 -13.17
CA ASP A 86 19.93 2.44 -12.31
C ASP A 86 18.43 2.54 -11.99
N GLU A 87 17.56 2.33 -12.99
CA GLU A 87 16.11 2.33 -12.82
C GLU A 87 15.62 1.17 -11.95
N ARG A 88 16.18 -0.03 -12.17
CA ARG A 88 15.82 -1.24 -11.42
C ARG A 88 16.14 -1.09 -9.94
N LEU A 89 17.32 -0.56 -9.61
CA LEU A 89 17.77 -0.35 -8.23
C LEU A 89 17.19 0.92 -7.60
N GLY A 90 16.52 1.76 -8.40
CA GLY A 90 15.84 2.97 -7.95
C GLY A 90 16.71 4.23 -7.94
N TYR A 91 17.96 4.16 -8.40
CA TYR A 91 18.92 5.28 -8.38
C TYR A 91 18.43 6.47 -9.20
N SER A 92 17.68 6.24 -10.29
CA SER A 92 17.02 7.29 -11.05
C SER A 92 15.96 8.07 -10.26
N ASN A 93 15.47 7.50 -9.14
CA ASN A 93 14.44 8.09 -8.27
C ASN A 93 15.00 8.74 -6.99
N THR A 94 16.32 8.89 -6.87
CA THR A 94 17.01 9.43 -5.67
C THR A 94 16.38 10.73 -5.15
N LEU A 95 16.14 11.71 -6.02
CA LEU A 95 15.53 13.01 -5.65
C LEU A 95 14.07 12.88 -5.20
N ASN A 96 13.29 12.03 -5.88
CA ASN A 96 11.88 11.82 -5.54
C ASN A 96 11.75 11.10 -4.19
N ILE A 97 12.60 10.10 -3.92
CA ILE A 97 12.66 9.40 -2.63
C ILE A 97 13.02 10.40 -1.52
N ARG A 98 14.07 11.19 -1.71
CA ARG A 98 14.50 12.24 -0.78
C ARG A 98 13.33 13.14 -0.39
N LYS A 99 12.71 13.75 -1.39
CA LYS A 99 11.59 14.68 -1.21
C LYS A 99 10.43 14.01 -0.46
N ARG A 100 10.02 12.81 -0.86
CA ARG A 100 8.89 12.10 -0.27
C ARG A 100 9.10 11.69 1.18
N LEU A 101 10.33 11.34 1.55
CA LEU A 101 10.70 11.02 2.93
C LEU A 101 10.73 12.29 3.79
N SER A 102 11.36 13.36 3.31
CA SER A 102 11.35 14.67 3.98
C SER A 102 9.94 15.23 4.18
N ASP A 103 9.08 15.17 3.16
CA ASP A 103 7.66 15.60 3.22
C ASP A 103 6.86 14.81 4.28
N ARG A 104 7.32 13.62 4.66
CA ARG A 104 6.72 12.75 5.67
C ARG A 104 7.41 12.84 7.03
N GLY A 105 8.31 13.80 7.22
CA GLY A 105 8.98 14.06 8.48
C GLY A 105 10.16 13.13 8.77
N TYR A 106 10.73 12.45 7.77
CA TYR A 106 12.02 11.78 7.92
C TYR A 106 13.15 12.78 7.78
N VAL A 107 14.21 12.59 8.56
CA VAL A 107 15.38 13.46 8.59
C VAL A 107 16.60 12.67 8.11
N GLN A 108 17.35 13.28 7.20
CA GLN A 108 18.60 12.69 6.72
C GLN A 108 19.64 12.65 7.84
N VAL A 109 20.29 11.51 8.01
CA VAL A 109 21.30 11.30 9.05
C VAL A 109 22.62 11.99 8.70
N SER A 110 23.00 11.96 7.42
CA SER A 110 24.24 12.55 6.92
C SER A 110 24.15 12.89 5.44
N ASP A 111 24.87 13.94 5.06
CA ASP A 111 25.05 14.34 3.67
C ASP A 111 25.94 13.35 2.91
N THR A 112 25.47 12.91 1.74
CA THR A 112 26.20 12.00 0.86
C THR A 112 26.97 12.81 -0.18
N LYS A 113 28.26 12.51 -0.32
CA LYS A 113 29.11 13.12 -1.35
C LYS A 113 29.21 12.22 -2.57
N TRP A 114 29.29 12.84 -3.75
CA TRP A 114 29.50 12.14 -5.00
C TRP A 114 30.50 12.88 -5.88
N GLN A 115 31.06 12.20 -6.87
CA GLN A 115 32.10 12.74 -7.75
C GLN A 115 31.61 12.78 -9.21
N ASP A 116 31.69 13.96 -9.85
CA ASP A 116 31.55 14.11 -11.31
C ASP A 116 32.94 14.07 -11.94
N CYS A 117 33.24 12.99 -12.65
CA CYS A 117 34.53 12.76 -13.27
C CYS A 117 34.46 12.99 -14.78
N LYS A 118 35.44 13.71 -15.34
CA LYS A 118 35.49 14.04 -16.78
C LYS A 118 36.83 13.69 -17.39
N VAL A 119 36.83 12.79 -18.38
CA VAL A 119 38.03 12.48 -19.16
C VAL A 119 37.87 13.06 -20.57
N LEU A 120 38.84 13.90 -20.98
CA LEU A 120 38.81 14.58 -22.28
C LEU A 120 37.51 15.36 -22.55
N GLY A 121 36.91 15.95 -21.50
CA GLY A 121 35.66 16.71 -21.59
C GLY A 121 34.39 15.86 -21.63
N VAL A 122 34.49 14.53 -21.60
CA VAL A 122 33.35 13.61 -21.51
C VAL A 122 33.12 13.21 -20.06
N SER A 123 31.93 13.51 -19.53
CA SER A 123 31.51 13.05 -18.19
C SER A 123 31.38 11.53 -18.18
N LEU A 124 31.95 10.90 -17.16
CA LEU A 124 31.84 9.45 -16.93
C LEU A 124 30.50 9.08 -16.29
N PHE A 125 30.17 7.80 -16.23
CA PHE A 125 29.18 7.35 -15.25
C PHE A 125 29.81 7.34 -13.86
N PRO A 126 29.00 7.38 -12.78
CA PRO A 126 29.54 7.37 -11.42
C PRO A 126 30.47 6.18 -11.17
N LEU A 127 31.61 6.48 -10.54
CA LEU A 127 32.67 5.52 -10.25
C LEU A 127 32.50 5.00 -8.81
N TYR A 128 32.07 3.75 -8.67
CA TYR A 128 31.88 3.07 -7.40
C TYR A 128 31.86 1.55 -7.61
N SER A 129 31.92 0.78 -6.52
CA SER A 129 31.78 -0.67 -6.58
C SER A 129 30.31 -1.04 -6.81
N GLU A 130 29.99 -1.44 -8.03
CA GLU A 130 28.62 -1.80 -8.39
C GLU A 130 28.17 -3.12 -7.77
N LYS A 131 26.90 -3.20 -7.40
CA LYS A 131 26.32 -4.39 -6.78
C LYS A 131 25.94 -5.41 -7.85
N ALA A 132 26.43 -6.64 -7.69
CA ALA A 132 25.98 -7.77 -8.51
C ALA A 132 24.55 -8.21 -8.14
N GLN A 133 24.17 -8.03 -6.87
CA GLN A 133 22.87 -8.39 -6.32
C GLN A 133 22.44 -7.31 -5.31
N ALA A 134 21.18 -6.87 -5.41
CA ALA A 134 20.56 -5.93 -4.48
C ALA A 134 19.06 -6.20 -4.38
N GLY A 135 18.34 -5.44 -3.56
CA GLY A 135 16.89 -5.56 -3.42
C GLY A 135 16.41 -5.04 -2.08
N LEU A 136 15.15 -5.35 -1.75
CA LEU A 136 14.52 -4.89 -0.53
C LEU A 136 14.83 -5.81 0.67
N SER A 137 15.30 -5.23 1.77
CA SER A 137 15.32 -5.86 3.08
C SER A 137 14.49 -5.05 4.08
N ILE A 138 13.52 -5.69 4.74
CA ILE A 138 12.78 -5.13 5.87
C ILE A 138 13.11 -5.93 7.13
N VAL A 139 13.63 -5.25 8.14
CA VAL A 139 14.00 -5.84 9.45
C VAL A 139 13.37 -5.07 10.59
N ASP A 140 13.29 -5.65 11.78
CA ASP A 140 13.03 -4.87 13.01
C ASP A 140 14.29 -4.19 13.59
N GLU A 141 14.09 -3.42 14.67
CA GLU A 141 15.14 -2.76 15.46
C GLU A 141 16.17 -3.76 16.04
N GLN A 142 15.82 -5.06 16.16
CA GLN A 142 16.74 -6.11 16.61
C GLN A 142 17.45 -6.84 15.45
N GLY A 143 17.22 -6.39 14.20
CA GLY A 143 17.79 -6.96 12.99
C GLY A 143 17.12 -8.25 12.52
N GLN A 144 15.98 -8.65 13.10
CA GLN A 144 15.25 -9.83 12.64
C GLN A 144 14.58 -9.55 11.30
N PRO A 145 14.72 -10.45 10.30
CA PRO A 145 14.12 -10.25 8.99
C PRO A 145 12.60 -10.44 9.05
N LEU A 146 11.86 -9.41 8.59
CA LEU A 146 10.44 -9.50 8.23
C LEU A 146 10.29 -9.86 6.76
N PHE A 147 11.11 -9.24 5.89
CA PHE A 147 11.10 -9.47 4.46
C PHE A 147 12.49 -9.34 3.84
N GLU A 148 12.74 -10.17 2.84
CA GLU A 148 13.94 -10.06 2.01
C GLU A 148 13.61 -10.42 0.55
N ALA A 149 14.05 -9.57 -0.37
CA ALA A 149 14.04 -9.80 -1.79
C ALA A 149 15.41 -9.46 -2.37
N ARG A 150 15.91 -10.31 -3.26
CA ARG A 150 17.22 -10.17 -3.90
C ARG A 150 17.11 -10.41 -5.40
N TYR A 151 17.76 -9.56 -6.18
CA TYR A 151 17.76 -9.58 -7.64
C TYR A 151 19.18 -9.28 -8.18
N PRO A 152 19.71 -10.08 -9.12
CA PRO A 152 19.26 -11.42 -9.53
C PRO A 152 19.10 -12.36 -8.34
N ARG A 153 18.34 -13.46 -8.46
CA ARG A 153 18.07 -14.32 -7.29
C ARG A 153 19.33 -15.02 -6.79
N ASP A 154 20.18 -15.45 -7.72
CA ASP A 154 21.46 -16.09 -7.46
C ASP A 154 22.57 -15.42 -8.29
N VAL A 155 23.77 -15.32 -7.71
CA VAL A 155 24.96 -14.80 -8.37
C VAL A 155 26.18 -15.65 -8.00
N PHE A 156 27.15 -15.75 -8.91
CA PHE A 156 28.47 -16.25 -8.58
C PHE A 156 29.18 -15.20 -7.71
N LYS A 157 29.81 -15.64 -6.61
CA LYS A 157 30.41 -14.71 -5.63
C LYS A 157 31.78 -14.23 -6.07
N THR A 158 32.56 -15.13 -6.64
CA THR A 158 33.94 -14.88 -7.09
C THR A 158 34.14 -15.43 -8.50
N TYR A 159 35.22 -14.97 -9.15
CA TYR A 159 35.58 -15.46 -10.48
C TYR A 159 35.87 -16.96 -10.49
N ASP A 160 36.47 -17.48 -9.42
CA ASP A 160 36.86 -18.90 -9.31
C ASP A 160 35.65 -19.84 -9.15
N ASP A 161 34.47 -19.31 -8.80
CA ASP A 161 33.22 -20.08 -8.74
C ASP A 161 32.65 -20.39 -10.14
N LEU A 162 33.14 -19.72 -11.18
CA LEU A 162 32.65 -19.87 -12.55
C LEU A 162 33.24 -21.13 -13.21
N PRO A 163 32.42 -21.99 -13.85
CA PRO A 163 32.95 -23.11 -14.63
C PRO A 163 33.94 -22.62 -15.71
N PRO A 164 35.17 -23.16 -15.78
CA PRO A 164 36.17 -22.70 -16.75
C PRO A 164 35.68 -22.81 -18.20
N ILE A 165 34.89 -23.85 -18.51
CA ILE A 165 34.29 -24.07 -19.83
C ILE A 165 33.27 -22.97 -20.19
N LEU A 166 32.51 -22.45 -19.22
CA LEU A 166 31.59 -21.33 -19.40
C LEU A 166 32.37 -20.07 -19.77
N VAL A 167 33.41 -19.75 -18.99
CA VAL A 167 34.23 -18.54 -19.20
C VAL A 167 34.92 -18.58 -20.55
N LYS A 168 35.60 -19.68 -20.89
CA LYS A 168 36.30 -19.82 -22.16
C LYS A 168 35.36 -19.71 -23.35
N SER A 169 34.18 -20.34 -23.29
CA SER A 169 33.18 -20.26 -24.35
C SER A 169 32.60 -18.86 -24.51
N LEU A 170 32.30 -18.17 -23.40
CA LEU A 170 31.85 -16.77 -23.44
C LEU A 170 32.89 -15.87 -24.11
N LEU A 171 34.16 -15.96 -23.69
CA LEU A 171 35.23 -15.14 -24.25
C LEU A 171 35.49 -15.46 -25.73
N PHE A 172 35.37 -16.73 -26.12
CA PHE A 172 35.51 -17.12 -27.52
C PHE A 172 34.49 -16.43 -28.44
N VAL A 173 33.26 -16.28 -27.95
CA VAL A 173 32.12 -15.71 -28.68
C VAL A 173 32.12 -14.18 -28.64
N GLU A 174 32.38 -13.58 -27.48
CA GLU A 174 32.18 -12.15 -27.25
C GLU A 174 33.46 -11.33 -27.10
N ASN A 175 34.56 -11.90 -26.56
CA ASN A 175 35.76 -11.13 -26.21
C ASN A 175 37.04 -11.98 -26.01
N ARG A 176 37.66 -12.46 -27.10
CA ARG A 176 38.78 -13.43 -27.05
C ARG A 176 40.02 -12.96 -26.28
N GLU A 177 40.37 -11.67 -26.38
CA GLU A 177 41.62 -11.13 -25.85
C GLU A 177 41.53 -10.66 -24.38
N LEU A 178 40.39 -10.80 -23.70
CA LEU A 178 40.16 -10.17 -22.39
C LEU A 178 41.11 -10.67 -21.30
N LEU A 179 41.25 -12.00 -21.18
CA LEU A 179 42.06 -12.66 -20.14
C LEU A 179 43.51 -12.96 -20.60
N ASP A 180 43.94 -12.39 -21.71
CA ASP A 180 45.32 -12.54 -22.20
C ASP A 180 46.29 -11.79 -21.27
N THR A 181 47.15 -12.56 -20.58
CA THR A 181 48.12 -12.06 -19.60
C THR A 181 49.45 -11.62 -20.22
N SER A 182 49.62 -11.73 -21.54
CA SER A 182 50.86 -11.29 -22.22
C SER A 182 51.17 -9.81 -21.95
N ILE A 183 50.13 -9.00 -21.74
CA ILE A 183 50.23 -7.57 -21.45
C ILE A 183 49.34 -7.24 -20.25
N LYS A 184 49.94 -7.22 -19.05
CA LYS A 184 49.24 -6.97 -17.77
C LYS A 184 48.48 -5.63 -17.73
N ARG A 185 48.99 -4.62 -18.43
CA ARG A 185 48.41 -3.27 -18.46
C ARG A 185 47.38 -3.05 -19.56
N ARG A 186 47.01 -4.07 -20.35
CA ARG A 186 46.07 -3.89 -21.46
C ARG A 186 44.74 -3.32 -20.98
N ASN A 187 44.22 -2.34 -21.72
CA ASN A 187 42.90 -1.77 -21.46
C ASN A 187 41.79 -2.74 -21.94
N PRO A 188 40.93 -3.29 -21.06
CA PRO A 188 39.88 -4.22 -21.45
C PRO A 188 38.68 -3.55 -22.15
N ALA A 189 38.60 -2.22 -22.13
CA ALA A 189 37.52 -1.47 -22.78
C ALA A 189 37.83 -1.11 -24.25
N ILE A 190 39.10 -1.15 -24.67
CA ILE A 190 39.56 -0.68 -25.99
C ILE A 190 40.30 -1.81 -26.71
N GLU A 191 39.65 -2.40 -27.72
CA GLU A 191 40.26 -3.40 -28.61
C GLU A 191 40.53 -2.80 -30.00
N TRP A 192 41.78 -2.38 -30.23
CA TRP A 192 42.16 -1.70 -31.46
C TRP A 192 41.99 -2.54 -32.73
N LYS A 193 42.26 -3.85 -32.67
CA LYS A 193 42.04 -4.76 -33.81
C LYS A 193 40.56 -4.81 -34.17
N ARG A 194 39.68 -4.91 -33.17
CA ARG A 194 38.22 -4.97 -33.33
C ARG A 194 37.65 -3.66 -33.84
N LEU A 195 38.19 -2.52 -33.38
CA LEU A 195 37.85 -1.19 -33.88
C LEU A 195 38.25 -1.03 -35.36
N PHE A 196 39.44 -1.51 -35.74
CA PHE A 196 39.91 -1.48 -37.13
C PHE A 196 39.07 -2.37 -38.06
N PHE A 197 38.75 -3.60 -37.64
CA PHE A 197 37.85 -4.50 -38.38
C PHE A 197 36.44 -3.90 -38.54
N ALA A 198 35.92 -3.25 -37.49
CA ALA A 198 34.62 -2.59 -37.55
C ALA A 198 34.61 -1.43 -38.57
N ILE A 199 35.63 -0.58 -38.56
CA ILE A 199 35.80 0.52 -39.53
C ILE A 199 35.90 -0.02 -40.96
N GLN A 200 36.64 -1.10 -41.17
CA GLN A 200 36.77 -1.74 -42.48
C GLN A 200 35.45 -2.36 -42.96
N SER A 201 34.68 -2.98 -42.07
CA SER A 201 33.37 -3.56 -42.39
C SER A 201 32.32 -2.50 -42.75
N ASP A 202 32.32 -1.35 -42.07
CA ASP A 202 31.38 -0.24 -42.32
C ASP A 202 31.64 0.43 -43.68
N LEU A 203 32.91 0.52 -44.10
CA LEU A 203 33.31 0.97 -45.44
C LEU A 203 32.92 -0.01 -46.56
N SER A 204 32.60 -1.27 -46.22
CA SER A 204 32.25 -2.33 -47.19
C SER A 204 30.74 -2.55 -47.36
N GLY A 205 29.88 -1.76 -46.70
CA GLY A 205 28.41 -1.84 -46.83
C GLY A 205 27.74 -2.99 -46.07
N ASN A 206 28.52 -3.90 -45.48
CA ASN A 206 28.05 -4.92 -44.56
C ASN A 206 28.05 -4.31 -43.14
N GLY A 207 26.94 -3.65 -42.76
CA GLY A 207 26.83 -2.87 -41.53
C GLY A 207 27.59 -3.45 -40.33
N GLY A 208 28.46 -2.63 -39.73
CA GLY A 208 29.39 -3.05 -38.68
C GLY A 208 28.69 -3.42 -37.37
N ALA A 209 28.34 -4.70 -37.20
CA ALA A 209 27.78 -5.23 -35.97
C ALA A 209 28.87 -5.89 -35.11
N GLY A 210 29.16 -5.33 -33.93
CA GLY A 210 29.84 -6.06 -32.84
C GLY A 210 31.22 -5.56 -32.38
N ALA A 211 31.46 -4.25 -32.32
CA ALA A 211 32.75 -3.68 -31.88
C ALA A 211 32.93 -3.51 -30.36
N SER A 212 31.89 -3.72 -29.53
CA SER A 212 31.92 -3.46 -28.09
C SER A 212 32.47 -4.64 -27.28
N THR A 213 33.52 -4.41 -26.48
CA THR A 213 34.08 -5.37 -25.50
C THR A 213 33.10 -5.67 -24.36
N LEU A 214 33.32 -6.73 -23.58
CA LEU A 214 32.47 -7.02 -22.41
C LEU A 214 32.39 -5.82 -21.45
N ALA A 215 33.52 -5.17 -21.19
CA ALA A 215 33.58 -4.00 -20.30
C ALA A 215 32.66 -2.86 -20.79
N THR A 216 32.69 -2.54 -22.09
CA THR A 216 31.81 -1.50 -22.66
C THR A 216 30.35 -1.93 -22.76
N GLN A 217 30.09 -3.22 -22.97
CA GLN A 217 28.73 -3.75 -22.95
C GLN A 217 28.08 -3.62 -21.57
N ILE A 218 28.84 -3.85 -20.48
CA ILE A 218 28.37 -3.67 -19.09
C ILE A 218 27.88 -2.23 -18.89
N GLU A 219 28.69 -1.23 -19.24
CA GLU A 219 28.31 0.18 -19.11
C GLU A 219 27.05 0.50 -19.91
N LYS A 220 26.95 -0.03 -21.13
CA LYS A 220 25.79 0.18 -22.01
C LYS A 220 24.50 -0.35 -21.38
N PHE A 221 24.45 -1.60 -20.95
CA PHE A 221 23.19 -2.16 -20.43
C PHE A 221 22.87 -1.71 -19.00
N LYS A 222 23.86 -1.22 -18.23
CA LYS A 222 23.63 -0.69 -16.88
C LYS A 222 23.18 0.76 -16.88
N HIS A 223 23.87 1.64 -17.60
CA HIS A 223 23.75 3.10 -17.40
C HIS A 223 23.28 3.90 -18.61
N SER A 224 23.35 3.34 -19.82
CA SER A 224 22.82 4.03 -21.00
C SER A 224 21.29 3.97 -21.05
N PRO A 225 20.60 5.06 -21.44
CA PRO A 225 19.14 5.08 -21.57
C PRO A 225 18.60 3.90 -22.38
N GLY A 226 17.65 3.15 -21.79
CA GLY A 226 17.05 1.97 -22.42
C GLY A 226 18.00 0.78 -22.63
N GLY A 227 19.24 0.84 -22.15
CA GLY A 227 20.26 -0.19 -22.38
C GLY A 227 20.80 -0.22 -23.81
N GLU A 228 20.49 0.82 -24.60
CA GLU A 228 20.86 0.95 -26.00
C GLU A 228 21.70 2.22 -26.22
N THR A 229 22.54 2.21 -27.25
CA THR A 229 23.22 3.43 -27.68
C THR A 229 22.38 4.10 -28.76
N SER A 230 21.79 5.25 -28.45
CA SER A 230 20.99 6.05 -29.39
C SER A 230 21.86 6.77 -30.42
N GLY A 231 22.67 6.06 -31.21
CA GLY A 231 23.48 6.62 -32.32
C GLY A 231 24.51 7.70 -31.96
N ASP A 232 24.52 8.20 -30.73
CA ASP A 232 25.36 9.30 -30.27
C ASP A 232 26.80 8.81 -30.02
N LYS A 233 27.75 9.50 -30.65
CA LYS A 233 29.18 9.20 -30.51
C LYS A 233 29.66 9.52 -29.10
N VAL A 234 29.11 10.54 -28.44
CA VAL A 234 29.51 10.93 -27.08
C VAL A 234 29.19 9.83 -26.08
N GLU A 235 28.03 9.19 -26.20
CA GLU A 235 27.62 8.07 -25.34
C GLU A 235 28.54 6.85 -25.47
N LYS A 236 28.99 6.54 -26.69
CA LYS A 236 30.00 5.47 -26.90
C LYS A 236 31.33 5.81 -26.23
N PHE A 237 31.79 7.06 -26.32
CA PHE A 237 33.00 7.52 -25.62
C PHE A 237 32.81 7.48 -24.10
N ARG A 238 31.63 7.87 -23.59
CA ARG A 238 31.28 7.79 -22.18
C ARG A 238 31.36 6.36 -21.64
N GLN A 239 30.77 5.39 -22.34
CA GLN A 239 30.87 3.97 -22.02
C GLN A 239 32.33 3.50 -22.01
N MET A 240 33.08 3.82 -23.06
CA MET A 240 34.48 3.38 -23.21
C MET A 240 35.42 3.98 -22.17
N PHE A 241 35.31 5.29 -21.88
CA PHE A 241 36.13 5.96 -20.88
C PHE A 241 35.76 5.55 -19.46
N THR A 242 34.47 5.32 -19.17
CA THR A 242 34.04 4.82 -17.86
C THR A 242 34.58 3.41 -17.63
N ALA A 243 34.37 2.50 -18.59
CA ALA A 243 34.87 1.12 -18.53
C ALA A 243 36.40 1.08 -18.40
N SER A 244 37.12 1.94 -19.14
CA SER A 244 38.57 2.07 -19.01
C SER A 244 38.95 2.51 -17.60
N THR A 245 38.31 3.57 -17.07
CA THR A 245 38.59 4.10 -15.74
C THR A 245 38.38 3.05 -14.65
N ARG A 246 37.24 2.34 -14.67
CA ARG A 246 36.95 1.25 -13.74
C ARG A 246 37.99 0.12 -13.81
N ALA A 247 38.48 -0.21 -15.01
CA ALA A 247 39.48 -1.26 -15.17
C ALA A 247 40.82 -0.96 -14.48
N TYR A 248 41.18 0.32 -14.30
CA TYR A 248 42.43 0.74 -13.64
C TYR A 248 42.24 1.17 -12.19
N GLN A 249 41.10 0.87 -11.55
CA GLN A 249 40.84 1.23 -10.15
C GLN A 249 41.80 0.57 -9.15
N HIS A 250 42.29 -0.63 -9.47
CA HIS A 250 43.23 -1.40 -8.63
C HIS A 250 44.71 -1.13 -8.95
N GLY A 251 45.00 -0.18 -9.86
CA GLY A 251 46.35 0.15 -10.31
C GLY A 251 46.54 -0.02 -11.82
N LEU A 252 47.81 -0.03 -12.25
CA LEU A 252 48.18 -0.17 -13.67
C LEU A 252 48.02 -1.61 -14.21
N ASP A 253 48.01 -2.60 -13.33
CA ASP A 253 47.76 -4.01 -13.68
C ASP A 253 46.25 -4.27 -13.68
N THR A 254 45.69 -4.60 -14.85
CA THR A 254 44.25 -4.78 -15.03
C THR A 254 43.81 -6.23 -14.86
N THR A 255 44.70 -7.15 -14.46
CA THR A 255 44.40 -8.59 -14.36
C THR A 255 43.20 -8.87 -13.47
N GLN A 256 43.16 -8.27 -12.27
CA GLN A 256 42.04 -8.43 -11.34
C GLN A 256 40.73 -7.88 -11.93
N SER A 257 40.76 -6.65 -12.46
CA SER A 257 39.58 -6.01 -13.04
C SER A 257 39.01 -6.80 -14.22
N ARG A 258 39.85 -7.49 -15.00
CA ARG A 258 39.38 -8.37 -16.09
C ARG A 258 38.61 -9.58 -15.58
N HIS A 259 39.03 -10.20 -14.47
CA HIS A 259 38.24 -11.25 -13.81
C HIS A 259 36.91 -10.70 -13.29
N GLU A 260 36.93 -9.51 -12.67
CA GLU A 260 35.71 -8.81 -12.21
C GLU A 260 34.76 -8.49 -13.39
N ILE A 261 35.28 -8.08 -14.55
CA ILE A 261 34.47 -7.84 -15.76
C ILE A 261 33.76 -9.12 -16.20
N VAL A 262 34.45 -10.26 -16.24
CA VAL A 262 33.81 -11.56 -16.59
C VAL A 262 32.73 -11.91 -15.58
N LEU A 263 33.04 -11.83 -14.29
CA LEU A 263 32.10 -12.14 -13.21
C LEU A 263 30.84 -11.25 -13.28
N ASN A 264 31.03 -9.94 -13.42
CA ASN A 264 29.94 -8.97 -13.51
C ASN A 264 29.11 -9.15 -14.78
N TYR A 265 29.73 -9.53 -15.89
CA TYR A 265 29.00 -9.86 -17.11
C TYR A 265 28.13 -11.09 -16.91
N VAL A 266 28.71 -12.20 -16.42
CA VAL A 266 27.98 -13.46 -16.18
C VAL A 266 26.82 -13.27 -15.21
N ASN A 267 26.99 -12.46 -14.17
CA ASN A 267 25.94 -12.17 -13.19
C ASN A 267 24.91 -11.13 -13.68
N GLY A 268 25.29 -10.26 -14.64
CA GLY A 268 24.53 -9.05 -14.97
C GLY A 268 23.87 -9.01 -16.34
N ILE A 269 24.18 -9.95 -17.24
CA ILE A 269 23.64 -9.93 -18.62
C ILE A 269 22.10 -9.95 -18.64
N PRO A 270 21.44 -8.94 -19.24
CA PRO A 270 19.98 -8.93 -19.34
C PRO A 270 19.49 -9.94 -20.38
N MET A 271 18.42 -10.66 -20.05
CA MET A 271 17.73 -11.58 -20.94
C MET A 271 16.24 -11.24 -21.05
N SER A 272 15.53 -11.95 -21.92
CA SER A 272 14.09 -11.76 -22.07
C SER A 272 13.36 -12.20 -20.80
N ALA A 273 12.33 -11.45 -20.40
CA ALA A 273 11.53 -11.76 -19.21
C ALA A 273 10.65 -13.01 -19.43
N VAL A 274 10.45 -13.79 -18.37
CA VAL A 274 9.58 -14.98 -18.39
C VAL A 274 8.32 -14.71 -17.56
N PRO A 275 7.10 -14.95 -18.10
CA PRO A 275 5.86 -14.78 -17.34
C PRO A 275 5.87 -15.55 -16.02
N GLY A 276 5.59 -14.87 -14.91
CA GLY A 276 5.63 -15.47 -13.57
C GLY A 276 7.01 -15.50 -12.90
N PHE A 277 8.10 -15.39 -13.66
CA PHE A 277 9.46 -15.24 -13.11
C PHE A 277 9.85 -13.76 -12.96
N GLY A 278 9.51 -12.94 -13.95
CA GLY A 278 9.91 -11.53 -14.08
C GLY A 278 11.06 -11.33 -15.07
N GLU A 279 11.79 -10.23 -14.90
CA GLU A 279 13.07 -10.02 -15.60
C GLU A 279 14.08 -11.12 -15.27
N VAL A 280 14.91 -11.47 -16.25
CA VAL A 280 15.94 -12.50 -16.12
C VAL A 280 17.29 -11.83 -16.34
N HIS A 281 18.17 -11.92 -15.33
CA HIS A 281 19.48 -11.29 -15.37
C HIS A 281 20.56 -12.25 -14.91
N GLY A 282 21.62 -12.36 -15.71
CA GLY A 282 22.72 -13.24 -15.42
C GLY A 282 22.41 -14.71 -15.67
N PHE A 283 23.48 -15.49 -15.75
CA PHE A 283 23.44 -16.89 -16.15
C PHE A 283 22.57 -17.76 -15.23
N SER A 284 22.63 -17.51 -13.92
CA SER A 284 21.87 -18.26 -12.92
C SER A 284 20.35 -18.11 -13.07
N ASP A 285 19.84 -16.88 -13.21
CA ASP A 285 18.42 -16.69 -13.48
C ASP A 285 18.03 -17.23 -14.86
N GLY A 286 18.94 -17.16 -15.84
CA GLY A 286 18.75 -17.73 -17.18
C GLY A 286 18.46 -19.22 -17.15
N LEU A 287 19.29 -19.99 -16.43
CA LEU A 287 19.10 -21.43 -16.25
C LEU A 287 17.78 -21.77 -15.55
N ARG A 288 17.43 -21.02 -14.50
CA ARG A 288 16.18 -21.22 -13.77
C ARG A 288 14.94 -20.89 -14.61
N ALA A 289 14.95 -19.75 -15.29
CA ALA A 289 13.79 -19.22 -15.98
C ALA A 289 13.53 -19.90 -17.32
N TRP A 290 14.58 -20.19 -18.10
CA TRP A 290 14.45 -20.72 -19.46
C TRP A 290 14.57 -22.23 -19.54
N PHE A 291 15.29 -22.87 -18.61
CA PHE A 291 15.53 -24.33 -18.63
C PHE A 291 15.05 -25.04 -17.36
N GLY A 292 14.56 -24.32 -16.35
CA GLY A 292 14.08 -24.92 -15.10
C GLY A 292 15.16 -25.63 -14.28
N LYS A 293 16.44 -25.33 -14.53
CA LYS A 293 17.60 -25.97 -13.91
C LYS A 293 18.09 -25.19 -12.69
N ASP A 294 18.67 -25.91 -11.73
CA ASP A 294 19.42 -25.26 -10.65
C ASP A 294 20.82 -24.86 -11.14
N PRO A 295 21.22 -23.58 -11.02
CA PRO A 295 22.53 -23.11 -11.46
C PRO A 295 23.70 -23.79 -10.76
N ASN A 296 23.54 -24.20 -9.48
CA ASN A 296 24.59 -24.89 -8.74
C ASN A 296 24.83 -26.30 -9.30
N ASP A 297 23.76 -27.01 -9.68
CA ASP A 297 23.87 -28.32 -10.31
C ASP A 297 24.53 -28.23 -11.68
N VAL A 298 24.11 -27.27 -12.51
CA VAL A 298 24.73 -27.05 -13.83
C VAL A 298 26.20 -26.70 -13.67
N SER A 299 26.55 -25.77 -12.76
CA SER A 299 27.94 -25.39 -12.49
C SER A 299 28.78 -26.61 -12.07
N ARG A 300 28.27 -27.42 -11.14
CA ARG A 300 28.93 -28.65 -10.67
C ARG A 300 29.16 -29.63 -11.83
N ILE A 301 28.15 -29.90 -12.65
CA ILE A 301 28.23 -30.83 -13.79
C ILE A 301 29.26 -30.36 -14.82
N LEU A 302 29.29 -29.05 -15.12
CA LEU A 302 30.24 -28.48 -16.09
C LEU A 302 31.70 -28.59 -15.63
N GLN A 303 31.94 -28.64 -14.31
CA GLN A 303 33.28 -28.71 -13.72
C GLN A 303 33.79 -30.15 -13.54
N MET A 304 32.95 -31.17 -13.70
CA MET A 304 33.37 -32.57 -13.56
C MET A 304 34.34 -32.99 -14.67
N ASP A 305 35.33 -33.82 -14.32
CA ASP A 305 36.31 -34.38 -15.27
C ASP A 305 35.64 -35.46 -16.14
N GLU A 306 35.92 -35.45 -17.44
CA GLU A 306 35.34 -36.38 -18.42
C GLU A 306 35.98 -37.77 -18.39
N SER A 307 37.19 -37.91 -17.83
CA SER A 307 37.98 -39.15 -17.86
C SER A 307 37.34 -40.31 -17.08
N ASP A 308 36.48 -40.00 -16.10
CA ASP A 308 35.82 -40.98 -15.23
C ASP A 308 34.27 -40.98 -15.38
N MET A 309 33.73 -40.35 -16.42
CA MET A 309 32.28 -40.22 -16.60
C MET A 309 31.63 -41.48 -17.19
N SER A 310 30.48 -41.86 -16.63
CA SER A 310 29.57 -42.76 -17.32
C SER A 310 28.99 -42.10 -18.58
N GLU A 311 28.45 -42.89 -19.52
CA GLU A 311 27.83 -42.35 -20.72
C GLU A 311 26.63 -41.43 -20.38
N ASP A 312 25.89 -41.76 -19.31
CA ASP A 312 24.76 -40.96 -18.83
C ASP A 312 25.22 -39.62 -18.22
N ASP A 313 26.32 -39.62 -17.46
CA ASP A 313 26.92 -38.39 -16.92
C ASP A 313 27.45 -37.48 -18.05
N LEU A 314 28.06 -38.07 -19.07
CA LEU A 314 28.52 -37.32 -20.25
C LEU A 314 27.33 -36.71 -21.01
N ARG A 315 26.20 -37.42 -21.14
CA ARG A 315 24.97 -36.85 -21.72
C ARG A 315 24.40 -35.72 -20.87
N ALA A 316 24.39 -35.86 -19.54
CA ALA A 316 23.96 -34.81 -18.64
C ALA A 316 24.85 -33.55 -18.75
N LYS A 317 26.17 -33.74 -18.81
CA LYS A 317 27.14 -32.65 -19.05
C LYS A 317 26.97 -32.01 -20.42
N ALA A 318 26.74 -32.80 -21.46
CA ALA A 318 26.47 -32.31 -22.81
C ALA A 318 25.21 -31.44 -22.88
N LEU A 319 24.11 -31.87 -22.24
CA LEU A 319 22.87 -31.08 -22.16
C LEU A 319 23.08 -29.78 -21.38
N ALA A 320 23.68 -29.86 -20.18
CA ALA A 320 23.99 -28.69 -19.35
C ALA A 320 24.86 -27.69 -20.10
N TYR A 321 25.87 -28.17 -20.84
CA TYR A 321 26.74 -27.33 -21.66
C TYR A 321 25.99 -26.71 -22.85
N ARG A 322 25.09 -27.44 -23.49
CA ARG A 322 24.28 -26.92 -24.60
C ARG A 322 23.30 -25.84 -24.13
N GLU A 323 22.62 -26.04 -23.01
CA GLU A 323 21.78 -25.03 -22.34
C GLU A 323 22.59 -23.77 -22.00
N THR A 324 23.79 -23.97 -21.44
CA THR A 324 24.76 -22.90 -21.12
C THR A 324 25.16 -22.09 -22.36
N LEU A 325 25.53 -22.77 -23.44
CA LEU A 325 25.95 -22.14 -24.69
C LEU A 325 24.77 -21.41 -25.36
N SER A 326 23.55 -21.91 -25.19
CA SER A 326 22.34 -21.27 -25.70
C SER A 326 22.11 -19.91 -25.04
N ILE A 327 22.37 -19.78 -23.73
CA ILE A 327 22.35 -18.48 -23.04
C ILE A 327 23.38 -17.54 -23.66
N ILE A 328 24.65 -17.95 -23.76
CA ILE A 328 25.74 -17.13 -24.34
C ILE A 328 25.38 -16.65 -25.75
N MET A 329 24.88 -17.54 -26.60
CA MET A 329 24.55 -17.23 -27.99
C MET A 329 23.33 -16.31 -28.11
N SER A 330 22.46 -16.29 -27.11
CA SER A 330 21.24 -15.47 -27.12
C SER A 330 21.48 -13.99 -26.79
N VAL A 331 22.58 -13.64 -26.11
CA VAL A 331 22.81 -12.31 -25.50
C VAL A 331 22.69 -11.15 -26.49
N LYS A 332 23.02 -11.34 -27.77
CA LYS A 332 22.90 -10.29 -28.78
C LYS A 332 21.46 -9.92 -29.12
N LYS A 333 20.53 -10.88 -29.03
CA LYS A 333 19.10 -10.72 -29.35
C LYS A 333 18.25 -11.67 -28.49
N PRO A 334 18.20 -11.49 -27.16
CA PRO A 334 17.67 -12.50 -26.24
C PRO A 334 16.19 -12.78 -26.48
N THR A 335 15.37 -11.75 -26.73
CA THR A 335 13.95 -11.93 -27.06
C THR A 335 13.74 -12.63 -28.40
N ALA A 336 14.56 -12.33 -29.42
CA ALA A 336 14.44 -13.00 -30.70
C ALA A 336 14.76 -14.49 -30.58
N TYR A 337 15.84 -14.84 -29.87
CA TYR A 337 16.31 -16.21 -29.76
C TYR A 337 15.53 -17.08 -28.76
N LEU A 338 15.29 -16.59 -27.55
CA LEU A 338 14.70 -17.41 -26.47
C LEU A 338 13.18 -17.54 -26.58
N ARG A 339 12.52 -16.51 -27.13
CA ARG A 339 11.06 -16.42 -27.19
C ARG A 339 10.48 -16.63 -28.59
N ASN A 340 11.10 -16.08 -29.63
CA ASN A 340 10.48 -16.03 -30.96
C ASN A 340 11.04 -17.06 -31.95
N ASN A 341 12.34 -17.38 -31.89
CA ASN A 341 13.02 -18.21 -32.89
C ASN A 341 14.10 -19.12 -32.26
N ARG A 342 13.65 -20.20 -31.62
CA ARG A 342 14.51 -21.18 -30.92
C ARG A 342 15.30 -22.06 -31.90
N ASP A 343 14.77 -22.27 -33.10
CA ASP A 343 15.45 -23.06 -34.13
C ASP A 343 16.69 -22.33 -34.65
N GLU A 344 16.61 -21.01 -34.88
CA GLU A 344 17.79 -20.21 -35.25
C GLU A 344 18.85 -20.20 -34.14
N LEU A 345 18.42 -20.21 -32.86
CA LEU A 345 19.36 -20.34 -31.74
C LEU A 345 20.03 -21.72 -31.74
N LYS A 346 19.26 -22.79 -32.00
CA LYS A 346 19.77 -24.15 -32.10
C LYS A 346 20.82 -24.28 -33.21
N ASP A 347 20.51 -23.79 -34.41
CA ASP A 347 21.43 -23.84 -35.56
C ASP A 347 22.73 -23.08 -35.27
N ARG A 348 22.60 -21.93 -34.60
CA ARG A 348 23.77 -21.14 -34.16
C ARG A 348 24.63 -21.90 -33.16
N VAL A 349 24.03 -22.58 -32.19
CA VAL A 349 24.74 -23.42 -31.23
C VAL A 349 25.46 -24.58 -31.94
N ASP A 350 24.76 -25.28 -32.84
CA ASP A 350 25.32 -26.40 -33.62
C ASP A 350 26.51 -25.96 -34.48
N ALA A 351 26.47 -24.77 -35.07
CA ALA A 351 27.58 -24.23 -35.84
C ALA A 351 28.83 -23.89 -34.98
N PHE A 352 28.65 -23.55 -33.70
CA PHE A 352 29.76 -23.16 -32.82
C PHE A 352 30.39 -24.35 -32.09
N LEU A 353 29.67 -25.45 -31.85
CA LEU A 353 30.21 -26.61 -31.14
C LEU A 353 31.49 -27.18 -31.78
N PRO A 354 31.59 -27.36 -33.13
CA PRO A 354 32.82 -27.78 -33.78
C PRO A 354 33.98 -26.79 -33.59
N LEU A 355 33.71 -25.48 -33.69
CA LEU A 355 34.73 -24.43 -33.54
C LEU A 355 35.31 -24.41 -32.12
N LEU A 356 34.46 -24.60 -31.11
CA LEU A 356 34.90 -24.67 -29.70
C LEU A 356 35.79 -25.90 -29.44
N ALA A 357 35.54 -27.01 -30.14
CA ALA A 357 36.36 -28.21 -30.01
C ALA A 357 37.71 -28.07 -30.73
N GLU A 358 37.73 -27.44 -31.91
CA GLU A 358 38.95 -27.15 -32.67
C GLU A 358 39.91 -26.26 -31.87
N GLU A 359 39.37 -25.29 -31.14
CA GLU A 359 40.11 -24.38 -30.26
C GLU A 359 40.44 -25.00 -28.88
N GLY A 360 40.10 -26.27 -28.67
CA GLY A 360 40.39 -27.00 -27.43
C GLY A 360 39.64 -26.50 -26.19
N ILE A 361 38.55 -25.74 -26.36
CA ILE A 361 37.71 -25.27 -25.25
C ILE A 361 36.86 -26.41 -24.70
N ILE A 362 36.39 -27.30 -25.59
CA ILE A 362 35.66 -28.52 -25.24
C ILE A 362 36.33 -29.73 -25.86
N SER A 363 36.16 -30.92 -25.27
CA SER A 363 36.67 -32.15 -25.86
C SER A 363 35.87 -32.55 -27.11
N PRO A 364 36.47 -33.33 -28.05
CA PRO A 364 35.71 -33.93 -29.15
C PRO A 364 34.55 -34.81 -28.68
N ALA A 365 34.70 -35.50 -27.54
CA ALA A 365 33.66 -36.34 -26.96
C ALA A 365 32.45 -35.51 -26.48
N LEU A 366 32.71 -34.40 -25.77
CA LEU A 366 31.66 -33.49 -25.32
C LEU A 366 30.99 -32.78 -26.51
N ARG A 367 31.74 -32.41 -27.55
CA ARG A 367 31.18 -31.89 -28.81
C ARG A 367 30.19 -32.87 -29.43
N ASP A 368 30.61 -34.12 -29.63
CA ASP A 368 29.80 -35.14 -30.30
C ASP A 368 28.57 -35.52 -29.48
N ALA A 369 28.68 -35.53 -28.14
CA ALA A 369 27.55 -35.70 -27.25
C ALA A 369 26.60 -34.49 -27.32
N ALA A 370 27.12 -33.26 -27.26
CA ALA A 370 26.33 -32.04 -27.29
C ALA A 370 25.57 -31.87 -28.61
N LEU A 371 26.17 -32.20 -29.76
CA LEU A 371 25.52 -32.18 -31.07
C LEU A 371 24.31 -33.13 -31.18
N LYS A 372 24.25 -34.17 -30.33
CA LYS A 372 23.14 -35.13 -30.29
C LYS A 372 22.04 -34.73 -29.30
N MET A 373 22.26 -33.72 -28.47
CA MET A 373 21.27 -33.27 -27.48
C MET A 373 20.36 -32.20 -28.07
N ASP A 374 19.07 -32.28 -27.77
CA ASP A 374 18.12 -31.19 -28.00
C ASP A 374 17.85 -30.43 -26.69
N VAL A 375 17.74 -29.11 -26.79
CA VAL A 375 17.49 -28.24 -25.63
C VAL A 375 15.99 -28.16 -25.37
N VAL A 376 15.56 -28.52 -24.17
CA VAL A 376 14.18 -28.40 -23.72
C VAL A 376 14.02 -27.15 -22.87
N TYR A 377 13.12 -26.26 -23.29
CA TYR A 377 12.80 -25.05 -22.55
C TYR A 377 11.71 -25.35 -21.51
N ALA A 378 11.83 -24.73 -20.35
CA ALA A 378 10.84 -24.85 -19.29
C ALA A 378 9.49 -24.25 -19.72
N ASP A 379 8.40 -24.86 -19.28
CA ASP A 379 7.07 -24.29 -19.42
C ASP A 379 6.94 -23.06 -18.50
N PRO A 380 6.61 -21.86 -19.02
CA PRO A 380 6.35 -20.68 -18.20
C PRO A 380 5.29 -20.90 -17.11
N SER A 381 4.34 -21.84 -17.30
CA SER A 381 3.32 -22.17 -16.30
C SER A 381 3.94 -22.88 -15.08
N GLU A 382 4.85 -23.82 -15.31
CA GLU A 382 5.59 -24.53 -14.25
C GLU A 382 6.54 -23.60 -13.51
N ILE A 383 7.25 -22.74 -14.24
CA ILE A 383 8.14 -21.74 -13.65
C ILE A 383 7.35 -20.78 -12.75
N ARG A 384 6.18 -20.32 -13.23
CA ARG A 384 5.30 -19.46 -12.44
C ARG A 384 4.88 -20.14 -11.14
N GLU A 385 4.46 -21.41 -11.18
CA GLU A 385 4.01 -22.09 -9.97
C GLU A 385 5.19 -22.39 -9.02
N ARG A 386 6.36 -22.77 -9.55
CA ARG A 386 7.57 -23.03 -8.74
C ARG A 386 8.06 -21.81 -7.99
N TYR A 387 8.04 -20.63 -8.62
CA TYR A 387 8.52 -19.37 -8.02
C TYR A 387 7.38 -18.48 -7.51
N LYS A 388 6.17 -19.04 -7.39
CA LYS A 388 5.06 -18.39 -6.73
C LYS A 388 5.41 -18.22 -5.26
N ILE A 389 5.32 -16.99 -4.77
CA ILE A 389 5.55 -16.69 -3.36
C ILE A 389 4.44 -17.42 -2.56
N PRO A 390 4.78 -18.29 -1.61
CA PRO A 390 3.79 -18.93 -0.74
C PRO A 390 2.94 -17.90 -0.02
N VAL A 391 1.71 -18.25 0.31
CA VAL A 391 0.87 -17.43 1.19
C VAL A 391 1.56 -17.34 2.55
N ASP A 392 1.98 -16.14 2.93
CA ASP A 392 2.66 -15.88 4.20
C ASP A 392 1.60 -15.57 5.27
N PRO A 393 1.54 -16.32 6.38
CA PRO A 393 0.61 -16.04 7.47
C PRO A 393 0.92 -14.70 8.17
N GLN A 394 2.13 -14.13 8.02
CA GLN A 394 2.47 -12.82 8.57
C GLN A 394 1.98 -11.68 7.66
N LYS A 395 0.72 -11.30 7.81
CA LYS A 395 0.10 -10.11 7.20
C LYS A 395 0.91 -8.82 7.35
N ALA A 396 1.57 -8.65 8.50
CA ALA A 396 2.44 -7.51 8.78
C ALA A 396 3.47 -7.29 7.66
N LYS A 397 4.03 -8.36 7.10
CA LYS A 397 4.99 -8.30 5.97
C LYS A 397 4.41 -7.59 4.75
N SER A 398 3.27 -8.05 4.24
CA SER A 398 2.64 -7.45 3.06
C SER A 398 2.15 -6.03 3.35
N SER A 399 1.61 -5.78 4.54
CA SER A 399 1.20 -4.43 4.96
C SER A 399 2.40 -3.47 4.98
N MET A 400 3.51 -3.85 5.60
CA MET A 400 4.72 -3.02 5.65
C MET A 400 5.29 -2.76 4.25
N GLN A 401 5.30 -3.76 3.37
CA GLN A 401 5.70 -3.55 1.98
C GLN A 401 4.81 -2.53 1.26
N ILE A 402 3.48 -2.63 1.42
CA ILE A 402 2.53 -1.69 0.80
C ILE A 402 2.69 -0.28 1.38
N ASP A 403 2.89 -0.16 2.69
CA ASP A 403 3.13 1.12 3.36
C ASP A 403 4.42 1.78 2.86
N LEU A 404 5.51 1.00 2.74
CA LEU A 404 6.79 1.47 2.21
C LEU A 404 6.68 1.86 0.72
N MET A 405 5.98 1.06 -0.08
CA MET A 405 5.69 1.36 -1.49
C MET A 405 4.96 2.70 -1.64
N LYS A 406 3.89 2.91 -0.87
CA LYS A 406 3.12 4.17 -0.85
C LYS A 406 3.94 5.34 -0.33
N MET A 407 4.78 5.11 0.67
CA MET A 407 5.69 6.12 1.25
C MET A 407 6.68 6.64 0.21
N LEU A 408 7.28 5.73 -0.57
CA LEU A 408 8.24 6.04 -1.63
C LEU A 408 7.57 6.48 -2.94
N GLY A 409 6.25 6.35 -3.05
CA GLY A 409 5.49 6.75 -4.24
C GLY A 409 5.69 5.83 -5.44
N LEU A 410 5.82 4.54 -5.18
CA LEU A 410 5.98 3.51 -6.20
C LEU A 410 4.63 2.90 -6.57
N ASP A 411 4.52 2.43 -7.82
CA ASP A 411 3.24 1.93 -8.36
C ASP A 411 3.04 0.43 -8.12
N SER A 412 4.10 -0.30 -7.75
CA SER A 412 4.01 -1.75 -7.55
C SER A 412 5.03 -2.31 -6.56
N LEU A 413 4.66 -3.41 -5.91
CA LEU A 413 5.58 -4.20 -5.07
C LEU A 413 6.73 -4.81 -5.89
N TYR A 414 6.49 -5.09 -7.17
CA TYR A 414 7.54 -5.55 -8.09
C TYR A 414 8.65 -4.52 -8.26
N GLN A 415 8.31 -3.24 -8.33
CA GLN A 415 9.29 -2.17 -8.37
C GLN A 415 10.03 -2.05 -7.02
N LEU A 416 9.29 -1.98 -5.91
CA LEU A 416 9.85 -1.87 -4.57
C LEU A 416 10.85 -3.00 -4.25
N ASN A 417 10.50 -4.25 -4.55
CA ASN A 417 11.32 -5.41 -4.17
C ASN A 417 12.71 -5.43 -4.84
N ARG A 418 12.89 -4.68 -5.94
CA ARG A 418 14.15 -4.58 -6.68
C ARG A 418 14.99 -3.36 -6.31
N TYR A 419 14.41 -2.38 -5.61
CA TYR A 419 15.15 -1.21 -5.14
C TYR A 419 16.23 -1.63 -4.17
N ASP A 420 17.40 -1.02 -4.26
CA ASP A 420 18.51 -1.21 -3.33
C ASP A 420 18.20 -0.50 -2.01
N LEU A 421 17.44 -1.18 -1.15
CA LEU A 421 16.75 -0.54 -0.05
C LEU A 421 16.73 -1.45 1.18
N ARG A 422 17.14 -0.87 2.31
CA ARG A 422 16.93 -1.45 3.64
C ARG A 422 15.99 -0.55 4.43
N ALA A 423 14.94 -1.11 5.00
CA ALA A 423 14.04 -0.42 5.92
C ALA A 423 14.02 -1.13 7.26
N GLU A 424 14.10 -0.36 8.33
CA GLU A 424 13.93 -0.84 9.70
C GLU A 424 12.51 -0.48 10.16
N THR A 425 11.69 -1.51 10.40
CA THR A 425 10.34 -1.35 10.94
C THR A 425 10.37 -1.26 12.46
N THR A 426 9.40 -0.54 13.01
CA THR A 426 9.19 -0.45 14.46
C THR A 426 8.48 -1.68 15.04
N LEU A 427 8.01 -2.61 14.18
CA LEU A 427 7.41 -3.87 14.62
C LEU A 427 8.39 -4.70 15.43
N ASP A 428 7.85 -5.44 16.41
CA ASP A 428 8.56 -6.52 17.08
C ASP A 428 8.28 -7.82 16.32
N VAL A 429 9.15 -8.17 15.37
CA VAL A 429 8.88 -9.28 14.43
C VAL A 429 8.67 -10.62 15.14
N PRO A 430 9.45 -10.99 16.18
CA PRO A 430 9.20 -12.21 16.94
C PRO A 430 7.83 -12.23 17.63
N VAL A 431 7.44 -11.15 18.31
CA VAL A 431 6.15 -11.07 19.01
C VAL A 431 4.98 -11.04 18.03
N ASP A 432 5.09 -10.27 16.94
CA ASP A 432 4.07 -10.23 15.88
C ASP A 432 3.82 -11.61 15.27
N ARG A 433 4.90 -12.33 14.95
CA ARG A 433 4.84 -13.71 14.45
C ARG A 433 4.21 -14.66 15.45
N ALA A 434 4.59 -14.59 16.72
CA ALA A 434 4.04 -15.45 17.76
C ALA A 434 2.52 -15.23 17.89
N ILE A 435 2.07 -13.98 17.96
CA ILE A 435 0.65 -13.65 18.07
C ILE A 435 -0.12 -14.09 16.83
N SER A 436 0.41 -13.82 15.63
CA SER A 436 -0.21 -14.28 14.37
C SER A 436 -0.40 -15.80 14.35
N GLN A 437 0.62 -16.56 14.74
CA GLN A 437 0.52 -18.02 14.84
C GLN A 437 -0.54 -18.47 15.84
N ARG A 438 -0.62 -17.82 17.01
CA ARG A 438 -1.66 -18.13 18.01
C ARG A 438 -3.07 -17.84 17.49
N LEU A 439 -3.28 -16.70 16.83
CA LEU A 439 -4.58 -16.34 16.26
C LEU A 439 -5.02 -17.31 15.14
N HIS A 440 -4.09 -17.78 14.31
CA HIS A 440 -4.36 -18.85 13.34
C HIS A 440 -4.72 -20.17 14.03
N GLY A 441 -4.04 -20.51 15.13
CA GLY A 441 -4.30 -21.72 15.92
C GLY A 441 -5.71 -21.78 16.53
N ILE A 442 -6.36 -20.63 16.80
CA ILE A 442 -7.75 -20.58 17.31
C ILE A 442 -8.76 -21.21 16.33
N LYS A 443 -8.40 -21.40 15.05
CA LYS A 443 -9.26 -22.13 14.08
C LYS A 443 -9.53 -23.58 14.56
N ASP A 444 -8.62 -24.19 15.32
CA ASP A 444 -8.80 -25.50 15.95
C ASP A 444 -9.68 -25.41 17.22
N ALA A 445 -10.71 -26.24 17.29
CA ALA A 445 -11.69 -26.21 18.38
C ALA A 445 -11.10 -26.63 19.73
N GLU A 446 -10.16 -27.57 19.77
CA GLU A 446 -9.51 -28.02 21.01
C GLU A 446 -8.59 -26.92 21.54
N ILE A 447 -7.85 -26.25 20.65
CA ILE A 447 -7.01 -25.10 21.01
C ILE A 447 -7.89 -23.95 21.53
N ALA A 448 -8.98 -23.62 20.84
CA ALA A 448 -9.91 -22.58 21.26
C ALA A 448 -10.52 -22.89 22.64
N ALA A 449 -10.93 -24.14 22.88
CA ALA A 449 -11.45 -24.59 24.17
C ALA A 449 -10.38 -24.50 25.28
N GLY A 450 -9.12 -24.87 25.00
CA GLY A 450 -8.00 -24.75 25.93
C GLY A 450 -7.74 -23.31 26.40
N TYR A 451 -8.00 -22.32 25.54
CA TYR A 451 -7.96 -20.89 25.90
C TYR A 451 -9.27 -20.37 26.53
N GLY A 452 -10.28 -21.21 26.69
CA GLY A 452 -11.60 -20.84 27.20
C GLY A 452 -12.39 -19.93 26.25
N LEU A 453 -12.23 -20.11 24.93
CA LEU A 453 -12.88 -19.31 23.89
C LEU A 453 -14.22 -19.88 23.42
N THR A 454 -14.64 -21.04 23.93
CA THR A 454 -15.91 -21.69 23.59
C THR A 454 -16.91 -21.60 24.74
N GLY A 455 -18.22 -21.68 24.42
CA GLY A 455 -19.30 -21.75 25.41
C GLY A 455 -20.24 -20.53 25.45
N TYR A 456 -20.88 -20.29 26.60
CA TYR A 456 -21.94 -19.27 26.71
C TYR A 456 -21.45 -17.86 26.36
N ARG A 457 -22.05 -17.25 25.32
CA ARG A 457 -21.69 -15.92 24.77
C ARG A 457 -20.23 -15.83 24.30
N LEU A 458 -19.64 -16.96 23.95
CA LEU A 458 -18.33 -17.13 23.31
C LEU A 458 -18.54 -17.86 21.97
N LEU A 459 -17.51 -18.54 21.45
CA LEU A 459 -17.62 -19.31 20.21
C LEU A 459 -18.44 -20.59 20.40
N PRO A 460 -19.24 -21.00 19.41
CA PRO A 460 -19.73 -22.37 19.35
C PRO A 460 -18.56 -23.33 19.01
N GLU A 461 -18.64 -24.56 19.49
CA GLU A 461 -17.56 -25.57 19.32
C GLU A 461 -17.26 -25.87 17.84
N ASP A 462 -18.29 -25.85 16.99
CA ASP A 462 -18.21 -26.13 15.55
C ASP A 462 -17.99 -24.86 14.69
N GLY A 463 -17.82 -23.68 15.30
CA GLY A 463 -17.71 -22.40 14.58
C GLY A 463 -16.39 -21.65 14.81
N THR A 464 -15.32 -22.30 15.25
CA THR A 464 -14.04 -21.63 15.51
C THR A 464 -13.31 -21.20 14.23
N ALA A 465 -13.46 -21.95 13.14
CA ALA A 465 -12.70 -21.74 11.91
C ALA A 465 -13.11 -20.51 11.08
N ASN A 466 -14.36 -20.05 11.21
CA ASN A 466 -14.93 -19.00 10.36
C ASN A 466 -14.90 -17.60 11.00
N VAL A 467 -14.11 -17.41 12.06
CA VAL A 467 -13.98 -16.13 12.75
C VAL A 467 -12.63 -15.50 12.41
N THR A 468 -12.70 -14.27 11.92
CA THR A 468 -11.52 -13.46 11.69
C THR A 468 -11.18 -12.67 12.95
N TYR A 469 -9.94 -12.78 13.40
CA TYR A 469 -9.38 -12.01 14.50
C TYR A 469 -8.33 -11.04 13.98
N THR A 470 -8.37 -9.81 14.48
CA THR A 470 -7.33 -8.81 14.23
C THR A 470 -6.83 -8.22 15.54
N PHE A 471 -5.54 -7.91 15.58
CA PHE A 471 -4.86 -7.33 16.73
C PHE A 471 -3.84 -6.27 16.29
N THR A 472 -3.89 -5.10 16.92
CA THR A 472 -2.87 -4.06 16.77
C THR A 472 -2.38 -3.60 18.12
N LEU A 473 -1.07 -3.40 18.25
CA LEU A 473 -0.42 -2.83 19.42
C LEU A 473 0.49 -1.67 19.01
N TYR A 474 0.29 -0.53 19.66
CA TYR A 474 1.15 0.62 19.55
C TYR A 474 1.81 0.92 20.89
N GLU A 475 2.97 1.58 20.83
CA GLU A 475 3.72 2.04 21.98
C GLU A 475 3.98 3.54 21.87
N ARG A 476 3.72 4.27 22.94
CA ARG A 476 4.24 5.61 23.20
C ARG A 476 5.63 5.47 23.80
N LEU A 477 6.64 5.89 23.06
CA LEU A 477 8.03 5.94 23.49
C LEU A 477 8.27 7.10 24.47
N PRO A 478 9.35 7.05 25.27
CA PRO A 478 9.69 8.11 26.22
C PRO A 478 9.89 9.50 25.59
N ASN A 479 10.32 9.56 24.32
CA ASN A 479 10.45 10.80 23.55
C ASN A 479 9.10 11.36 23.04
N GLY A 480 7.97 10.71 23.36
CA GLY A 480 6.63 11.13 22.93
C GLY A 480 6.21 10.61 21.55
N GLN A 481 7.06 9.84 20.87
CA GLN A 481 6.74 9.23 19.59
C GLN A 481 5.82 8.02 19.77
N ASN A 482 4.86 7.86 18.86
CA ASN A 482 4.05 6.66 18.78
C ASN A 482 4.62 5.72 17.73
N VAL A 483 4.77 4.44 18.05
CA VAL A 483 5.29 3.42 17.12
C VAL A 483 4.37 2.19 17.09
N LEU A 484 4.25 1.55 15.93
CA LEU A 484 3.52 0.29 15.78
C LEU A 484 4.42 -0.87 16.19
N ARG A 485 4.00 -1.69 17.16
CA ARG A 485 4.77 -2.85 17.64
C ARG A 485 4.24 -4.18 17.11
N VAL A 486 2.93 -4.32 16.94
CA VAL A 486 2.31 -5.55 16.44
C VAL A 486 1.14 -5.22 15.52
N GLN A 487 1.03 -5.93 14.40
CA GLN A 487 -0.12 -5.93 13.50
C GLN A 487 -0.38 -7.36 13.01
N ALA A 488 -1.14 -8.11 13.81
CA ALA A 488 -1.43 -9.52 13.60
C ALA A 488 -2.90 -9.76 13.23
N ASP A 489 -3.17 -10.74 12.38
CA ASP A 489 -4.52 -11.22 12.11
C ASP A 489 -4.50 -12.69 11.63
N ASN A 490 -5.65 -13.32 11.44
CA ASN A 490 -5.78 -14.69 10.91
C ASN A 490 -6.54 -14.79 9.56
N TYR A 491 -6.72 -13.66 8.87
CA TYR A 491 -7.45 -13.58 7.62
C TYR A 491 -6.53 -13.85 6.43
N ASP A 492 -6.85 -14.80 5.58
CA ASP A 492 -5.97 -15.21 4.48
C ASP A 492 -6.05 -14.30 3.22
N GLY A 493 -6.95 -13.32 3.19
CA GLY A 493 -7.15 -12.41 2.05
C GLY A 493 -6.23 -11.18 2.03
N GLN A 494 -6.17 -10.46 0.91
CA GLN A 494 -5.25 -9.32 0.71
C GLN A 494 -5.64 -8.02 1.43
N PHE A 495 -6.88 -7.90 1.91
CA PHE A 495 -7.37 -6.69 2.58
C PHE A 495 -6.81 -6.54 4.01
N ASN A 496 -6.38 -5.33 4.37
CA ASN A 496 -6.05 -5.00 5.75
C ASN A 496 -7.33 -4.62 6.50
N LEU A 497 -7.95 -5.60 7.16
CA LEU A 497 -9.20 -5.37 7.90
C LEU A 497 -9.08 -4.36 9.04
N ASN A 498 -7.88 -4.05 9.52
CA ASN A 498 -7.69 -3.03 10.57
C ASN A 498 -7.86 -1.61 10.05
N GLU A 499 -7.41 -1.34 8.82
CA GLU A 499 -7.37 0.01 8.23
C GLU A 499 -8.46 0.20 7.15
N ASP A 500 -8.77 -0.83 6.37
CA ASP A 500 -9.61 -0.74 5.17
C ASP A 500 -11.09 -1.13 5.38
N SER A 501 -11.47 -1.60 6.58
CA SER A 501 -12.85 -2.08 6.84
C SER A 501 -13.72 -1.07 7.58
N LYS A 502 -14.97 -0.89 7.13
CA LYS A 502 -16.01 -0.17 7.87
C LYS A 502 -16.93 -1.16 8.56
N LEU A 503 -16.75 -1.34 9.86
CA LEU A 503 -17.48 -2.33 10.66
C LEU A 503 -18.38 -1.65 11.68
N GLU A 504 -19.55 -2.22 11.94
CA GLU A 504 -20.37 -1.81 13.10
C GLU A 504 -19.72 -2.36 14.37
N LEU A 505 -18.80 -1.60 14.98
CA LEU A 505 -18.04 -2.04 16.17
C LEU A 505 -18.87 -1.95 17.48
N GLY A 506 -20.12 -1.49 17.38
CA GLY A 506 -21.09 -1.48 18.47
C GLY A 506 -20.73 -0.52 19.61
N SER A 507 -20.84 -1.01 20.85
CA SER A 507 -20.71 -0.21 22.08
C SER A 507 -19.33 0.41 22.34
N THR A 508 -18.31 0.19 21.51
CA THR A 508 -17.08 1.00 21.55
C THR A 508 -17.37 2.47 21.25
N ALA A 509 -18.44 2.77 20.49
CA ALA A 509 -18.90 4.13 20.22
C ALA A 509 -19.26 4.94 21.49
N LYS A 510 -19.58 4.27 22.60
CA LYS A 510 -19.84 4.94 23.88
C LYS A 510 -18.61 5.68 24.40
N LEU A 511 -17.40 5.21 24.11
CA LEU A 511 -16.17 5.89 24.49
C LEU A 511 -16.05 7.25 23.76
N ARG A 512 -16.28 7.29 22.44
CA ARG A 512 -16.26 8.58 21.72
C ARG A 512 -17.40 9.51 22.17
N THR A 513 -18.60 8.98 22.46
CA THR A 513 -19.71 9.80 22.98
C THR A 513 -19.37 10.39 24.35
N LEU A 514 -18.72 9.62 25.23
CA LEU A 514 -18.24 10.12 26.51
C LEU A 514 -17.20 11.23 26.34
N VAL A 515 -16.25 11.06 25.42
CA VAL A 515 -15.24 12.07 25.12
C VAL A 515 -15.88 13.35 24.58
N SER A 516 -16.81 13.25 23.63
CA SER A 516 -17.56 14.41 23.11
C SER A 516 -18.38 15.11 24.19
N TYR A 517 -18.98 14.34 25.10
CA TYR A 517 -19.70 14.88 26.26
C TYR A 517 -18.78 15.68 27.19
N MET A 518 -17.64 15.10 27.59
CA MET A 518 -16.67 15.79 28.46
C MET A 518 -16.02 16.99 27.77
N GLU A 519 -15.80 16.93 26.47
CA GLU A 519 -15.32 18.06 25.69
C GLU A 519 -16.33 19.22 25.68
N ALA A 520 -17.61 18.94 25.47
CA ALA A 520 -18.67 19.95 25.56
C ALA A 520 -18.70 20.61 26.95
N ILE A 521 -18.58 19.81 28.02
CA ILE A 521 -18.48 20.33 29.40
C ILE A 521 -17.24 21.21 29.57
N SER A 522 -16.09 20.79 29.03
CA SER A 522 -14.84 21.56 29.11
C SER A 522 -14.94 22.92 28.41
N GLU A 523 -15.53 22.96 27.22
CA GLU A 523 -15.71 24.21 26.46
C GLU A 523 -16.71 25.14 27.15
N LEU A 524 -17.81 24.58 27.67
CA LEU A 524 -18.78 25.33 28.48
C LEU A 524 -18.13 25.89 29.75
N HIS A 525 -17.36 25.07 30.46
CA HIS A 525 -16.64 25.48 31.67
C HIS A 525 -15.69 26.65 31.36
N GLN A 526 -14.88 26.53 30.31
CA GLN A 526 -13.94 27.57 29.91
C GLN A 526 -14.64 28.91 29.62
N ARG A 527 -15.74 28.87 28.85
CA ARG A 527 -16.50 30.08 28.48
C ARG A 527 -17.25 30.67 29.67
N LEU A 528 -18.00 29.85 30.41
CA LEU A 528 -18.87 30.29 31.50
C LEU A 528 -18.09 30.62 32.78
N GLY A 529 -16.90 30.06 32.96
CA GLY A 529 -15.99 30.37 34.06
C GLY A 529 -15.45 31.81 34.03
N GLN A 530 -15.42 32.43 32.85
CA GLN A 530 -15.03 33.84 32.68
C GLN A 530 -16.12 34.84 33.11
N MET A 531 -17.35 34.35 33.34
CA MET A 531 -18.49 35.17 33.76
C MET A 531 -18.62 35.18 35.29
N ASN A 532 -19.17 36.26 35.84
CA ASN A 532 -19.61 36.27 37.25
C ASN A 532 -21.02 35.64 37.39
N ASN A 533 -21.46 35.39 38.63
CA ASN A 533 -22.76 34.76 38.89
C ASN A 533 -23.95 35.54 38.29
N SER A 534 -23.92 36.88 38.36
CA SER A 534 -24.99 37.71 37.79
C SER A 534 -25.07 37.59 36.27
N GLN A 535 -23.91 37.53 35.59
CA GLN A 535 -23.84 37.35 34.14
C GLN A 535 -24.34 35.96 33.74
N ARG A 536 -23.92 34.90 34.46
CA ARG A 536 -24.41 33.53 34.21
C ARG A 536 -25.93 33.42 34.38
N ASN A 537 -26.48 34.04 35.42
CA ASN A 537 -27.93 34.00 35.70
C ASN A 537 -28.77 34.80 34.68
N ALA A 538 -28.14 35.71 33.91
CA ALA A 538 -28.81 36.47 32.86
C ALA A 538 -28.86 35.74 31.50
N LEU A 539 -28.17 34.61 31.37
CA LEU A 539 -28.18 33.83 30.13
C LEU A 539 -29.57 33.21 29.89
N LYS A 540 -30.07 33.37 28.66
CA LYS A 540 -31.27 32.67 28.20
C LYS A 540 -30.85 31.30 27.67
N ILE A 541 -31.01 30.27 28.50
CA ILE A 541 -30.67 28.88 28.16
C ILE A 541 -31.94 28.17 27.71
N HIS A 542 -31.89 27.49 26.56
CA HIS A 542 -33.01 26.69 26.07
C HIS A 542 -33.23 25.48 26.97
N GLU A 543 -34.50 25.08 27.21
CA GLU A 543 -34.86 23.99 28.13
C GLU A 543 -34.22 22.62 27.79
N SER A 544 -33.82 22.43 26.54
CA SER A 544 -33.17 21.21 26.07
C SER A 544 -31.64 21.22 26.17
N ASP A 545 -31.03 22.38 26.49
CA ASP A 545 -29.58 22.54 26.68
C ASP A 545 -29.17 22.24 28.12
N ASN A 546 -29.32 20.97 28.49
CA ASN A 546 -29.05 20.48 29.83
C ASN A 546 -27.57 20.64 30.25
N LEU A 547 -26.64 20.64 29.29
CA LEU A 547 -25.21 20.75 29.59
C LEU A 547 -24.84 22.16 30.02
N THR A 548 -25.31 23.17 29.28
CA THR A 548 -25.08 24.58 29.64
C THR A 548 -25.70 24.90 30.98
N GLN A 549 -26.94 24.47 31.22
CA GLN A 549 -27.62 24.66 32.50
C GLN A 549 -26.83 24.03 33.65
N PHE A 550 -26.40 22.78 33.49
CA PHE A 550 -25.61 22.08 34.51
C PHE A 550 -24.31 22.82 34.86
N VAL A 551 -23.55 23.30 33.87
CA VAL A 551 -22.29 24.01 34.11
C VAL A 551 -22.54 25.35 34.81
N VAL A 552 -23.61 26.07 34.45
CA VAL A 552 -24.03 27.29 35.15
C VAL A 552 -24.33 26.99 36.62
N ASP A 553 -25.14 25.97 36.90
CA ASP A 553 -25.53 25.59 38.26
C ASP A 553 -24.30 25.18 39.08
N HIS A 554 -23.41 24.38 38.51
CA HIS A 554 -22.16 23.94 39.15
C HIS A 554 -21.25 25.12 39.51
N LEU A 555 -21.05 26.07 38.59
CA LEU A 555 -20.18 27.23 38.82
C LEU A 555 -20.77 28.25 39.79
N ASN A 556 -22.10 28.36 39.84
CA ASN A 556 -22.82 29.25 40.75
C ASN A 556 -22.91 28.70 42.18
N SER A 557 -22.89 27.37 42.33
CA SER A 557 -22.90 26.74 43.65
C SER A 557 -21.68 27.17 44.50
N PRO A 558 -21.87 27.50 45.79
CA PRO A 558 -20.77 27.93 46.66
C PRO A 558 -19.84 26.78 47.06
N ASP A 559 -20.35 25.55 47.15
CA ASP A 559 -19.66 24.39 47.77
C ASP A 559 -19.06 23.41 46.75
N THR A 560 -18.90 23.82 45.49
CA THR A 560 -18.38 22.97 44.41
C THR A 560 -16.91 23.26 44.09
N ASP A 561 -16.18 22.24 43.65
CA ASP A 561 -14.86 22.43 43.02
C ASP A 561 -15.04 23.05 41.64
N LYS A 562 -14.66 24.33 41.53
CA LYS A 562 -14.77 25.14 40.31
C LYS A 562 -13.56 25.00 39.39
N SER A 563 -12.66 24.07 39.65
CA SER A 563 -11.67 23.66 38.66
C SER A 563 -12.34 22.93 37.48
N LEU A 564 -11.66 22.88 36.33
CA LEU A 564 -12.12 22.09 35.19
C LEU A 564 -12.28 20.62 35.59
N ASN A 565 -11.34 20.07 36.35
CA ASN A 565 -11.41 18.69 36.83
C ASN A 565 -12.63 18.47 37.74
N GLY A 566 -12.91 19.38 38.68
CA GLY A 566 -14.08 19.31 39.54
C GLY A 566 -15.41 19.36 38.77
N THR A 567 -15.48 20.21 37.73
CA THR A 567 -16.65 20.30 36.85
C THR A 567 -16.83 19.03 36.02
N LEU A 568 -15.74 18.47 35.49
CA LEU A 568 -15.79 17.22 34.73
C LEU A 568 -16.19 16.04 35.62
N GLU A 569 -15.63 15.92 36.82
CA GLU A 569 -16.02 14.88 37.80
C GLU A 569 -17.50 14.94 38.14
N ALA A 570 -18.00 16.12 38.51
CA ALA A 570 -19.42 16.32 38.79
C ALA A 570 -20.29 16.00 37.56
N SER A 571 -19.82 16.32 36.35
CA SER A 571 -20.54 15.97 35.12
C SER A 571 -20.62 14.47 34.89
N LEU A 572 -19.62 13.71 35.33
CA LEU A 572 -19.59 12.25 35.22
C LEU A 572 -20.51 11.57 36.26
N ASP A 573 -20.86 12.26 37.34
CA ASP A 573 -21.80 11.80 38.36
C ASP A 573 -23.27 12.14 38.02
N ARG A 574 -23.52 12.87 36.91
CA ARG A 574 -24.89 13.11 36.42
C ARG A 574 -25.59 11.80 36.08
N THR A 575 -26.86 11.69 36.48
CA THR A 575 -27.63 10.46 36.31
C THR A 575 -28.58 10.50 35.12
N TYR A 576 -28.68 9.39 34.39
CA TYR A 576 -29.62 9.20 33.29
C TYR A 576 -30.50 7.95 33.50
N SER A 577 -31.74 8.01 33.03
CA SER A 577 -32.68 6.90 33.14
C SER A 577 -32.31 5.72 32.23
N GLY A 578 -32.46 4.51 32.75
CA GLY A 578 -32.43 3.26 32.00
C GLY A 578 -33.75 2.87 31.32
N ASN A 579 -34.81 3.68 31.44
CA ASN A 579 -36.17 3.30 31.03
C ASN A 579 -36.36 3.27 29.49
N PRO A 580 -36.86 2.15 28.91
CA PRO A 580 -37.11 2.00 27.47
C PRO A 580 -38.45 2.59 26.97
N GLY A 581 -39.28 3.12 27.86
CA GLY A 581 -40.61 3.63 27.52
C GLY A 581 -40.63 4.91 26.68
N GLU A 582 -39.51 5.65 26.66
CA GLU A 582 -39.36 6.87 25.87
C GLU A 582 -39.21 6.58 24.38
N ARG A 583 -39.87 7.39 23.54
CA ARG A 583 -39.69 7.39 22.08
C ARG A 583 -38.81 8.55 21.69
N PHE A 584 -37.87 8.31 20.78
CA PHE A 584 -36.90 9.31 20.33
C PHE A 584 -37.14 9.63 18.87
N PHE A 585 -37.38 10.89 18.52
CA PHE A 585 -37.34 11.31 17.12
C PHE A 585 -35.87 11.54 16.73
N THR A 586 -35.33 10.69 15.86
CA THR A 586 -33.93 10.72 15.44
C THR A 586 -33.76 9.95 14.12
N GLY A 587 -32.75 10.29 13.31
CA GLY A 587 -32.51 9.64 12.01
C GLY A 587 -33.67 9.82 11.02
N GLY A 588 -34.45 10.91 11.18
CA GLY A 588 -35.64 11.19 10.38
C GLY A 588 -36.90 10.41 10.76
N GLY A 589 -36.91 9.67 11.88
CA GLY A 589 -38.06 8.87 12.30
C GLY A 589 -38.18 8.63 13.80
N LEU A 590 -39.24 7.94 14.23
CA LEU A 590 -39.45 7.56 15.62
C LEU A 590 -38.73 6.25 15.95
N HIS A 591 -37.76 6.31 16.84
CA HIS A 591 -36.96 5.19 17.31
C HIS A 591 -37.35 4.81 18.74
N ARG A 592 -37.18 3.51 19.05
CA ARG A 592 -37.18 2.98 20.42
C ARG A 592 -35.87 2.25 20.65
N PHE A 593 -35.30 2.44 21.83
CA PHE A 593 -34.07 1.79 22.24
C PHE A 593 -34.32 0.93 23.49
N SER A 594 -33.51 -0.11 23.66
CA SER A 594 -33.57 -1.00 24.82
C SER A 594 -32.15 -1.25 25.35
N ASN A 595 -32.06 -1.54 26.65
CA ASN A 595 -30.84 -2.08 27.22
C ASN A 595 -30.70 -3.55 26.81
N PHE A 596 -29.44 -4.00 26.70
CA PHE A 596 -29.13 -5.41 26.47
C PHE A 596 -29.67 -6.31 27.59
N ASP A 597 -29.62 -5.83 28.83
CA ASP A 597 -30.18 -6.50 30.00
C ASP A 597 -31.38 -5.72 30.53
N ASN A 598 -32.53 -6.39 30.63
CA ASN A 598 -33.79 -5.77 31.06
C ASN A 598 -33.79 -5.35 32.53
N ARG A 599 -32.92 -5.93 33.37
CA ARG A 599 -32.75 -5.56 34.78
C ARG A 599 -32.32 -4.10 34.93
N ASN A 600 -31.65 -3.57 33.90
CA ASN A 600 -31.19 -2.19 33.90
C ASN A 600 -32.31 -1.17 33.60
N ASN A 601 -33.50 -1.62 33.19
CA ASN A 601 -34.58 -0.74 32.71
C ASN A 601 -35.21 0.15 33.79
N GLY A 602 -35.15 -0.25 35.08
CA GLY A 602 -35.79 0.47 36.18
C GLY A 602 -34.91 1.51 36.89
N GLY A 603 -33.62 1.61 36.55
CA GLY A 603 -32.64 2.39 37.31
C GLY A 603 -32.34 3.79 36.74
N HIS A 604 -31.67 4.60 37.56
CA HIS A 604 -30.94 5.80 37.16
C HIS A 604 -29.46 5.58 37.43
N TYR A 605 -28.62 5.86 36.44
CA TYR A 605 -27.20 5.53 36.49
C TYR A 605 -26.37 6.75 36.20
N THR A 606 -25.26 6.92 36.91
CA THR A 606 -24.27 7.94 36.59
C THR A 606 -23.67 7.72 35.20
N VAL A 607 -23.02 8.74 34.63
CA VAL A 607 -22.27 8.59 33.37
C VAL A 607 -21.16 7.54 33.55
N LYS A 608 -20.49 7.52 34.71
CA LYS A 608 -19.46 6.52 35.06
C LYS A 608 -20.03 5.09 35.01
N GLU A 609 -21.07 4.82 35.78
CA GLU A 609 -21.72 3.50 35.85
C GLU A 609 -22.24 3.06 34.48
N SER A 610 -22.81 4.00 33.73
CA SER A 610 -23.31 3.75 32.38
C SER A 610 -22.19 3.31 31.43
N LEU A 611 -20.98 3.87 31.56
CA LEU A 611 -19.82 3.45 30.78
C LEU A 611 -19.34 2.06 31.22
N HIS A 612 -19.16 1.86 32.53
CA HIS A 612 -18.62 0.63 33.12
C HIS A 612 -19.48 -0.59 32.76
N GLN A 613 -20.80 -0.47 32.90
CA GLN A 613 -21.77 -1.52 32.56
C GLN A 613 -22.23 -1.47 31.10
N SER A 614 -21.73 -0.50 30.33
CA SER A 614 -22.05 -0.27 28.93
C SER A 614 -23.57 -0.20 28.65
N LEU A 615 -24.31 0.60 29.42
CA LEU A 615 -25.76 0.75 29.29
C LEU A 615 -26.15 1.49 27.99
N ASN A 616 -27.21 1.06 27.30
CA ASN A 616 -27.60 1.65 26.02
C ASN A 616 -28.39 2.93 26.21
N LEU A 617 -29.44 2.88 27.01
CA LEU A 617 -30.43 3.95 27.14
C LEU A 617 -29.86 5.23 27.79
N PRO A 618 -29.01 5.16 28.83
CA PRO A 618 -28.25 6.31 29.28
C PRO A 618 -27.41 6.96 28.17
N PHE A 619 -26.70 6.18 27.36
CA PHE A 619 -25.85 6.71 26.28
C PHE A 619 -26.63 7.34 25.13
N ILE A 620 -27.84 6.85 24.81
CA ILE A 620 -28.75 7.54 23.88
C ILE A 620 -29.10 8.93 24.40
N ARG A 621 -29.35 9.07 25.70
CA ARG A 621 -29.69 10.35 26.34
C ARG A 621 -28.49 11.28 26.49
N ILE A 622 -27.31 10.74 26.79
CA ILE A 622 -26.05 11.49 26.77
C ILE A 622 -25.77 12.00 25.35
N MET A 623 -25.97 11.18 24.33
CA MET A 623 -25.81 11.61 22.93
C MET A 623 -26.82 12.70 22.56
N ARG A 624 -28.05 12.62 23.06
CA ARG A 624 -29.04 13.69 22.89
C ARG A 624 -28.58 14.99 23.54
N ASP A 625 -27.99 14.94 24.74
CA ASP A 625 -27.42 16.12 25.38
C ASP A 625 -26.26 16.71 24.55
N VAL A 626 -25.39 15.87 23.97
CA VAL A 626 -24.33 16.31 23.04
C VAL A 626 -24.92 16.99 21.80
N VAL A 627 -25.94 16.39 21.17
CA VAL A 627 -26.63 16.96 20.00
C VAL A 627 -27.30 18.29 20.36
N ASN A 628 -28.02 18.37 21.48
CA ASN A 628 -28.66 19.60 21.93
C ASN A 628 -27.63 20.70 22.23
N TYR A 629 -26.52 20.35 22.87
CA TYR A 629 -25.40 21.26 23.07
C TYR A 629 -24.88 21.79 21.73
N THR A 630 -24.66 20.92 20.74
CA THR A 630 -24.22 21.33 19.41
C THR A 630 -25.22 22.28 18.77
N ILE A 631 -26.51 21.96 18.79
CA ILE A 631 -27.58 22.81 18.24
C ILE A 631 -27.58 24.21 18.88
N HIS A 632 -27.44 24.31 20.20
CA HIS A 632 -27.59 25.58 20.90
C HIS A 632 -26.29 26.38 21.06
N GLN A 633 -25.13 25.72 21.03
CA GLN A 633 -23.83 26.34 21.33
C GLN A 633 -22.88 26.41 20.13
N LYS A 634 -23.13 25.62 19.08
CA LYS A 634 -22.27 25.55 17.88
C LYS A 634 -22.98 25.94 16.59
N MET A 635 -24.31 25.84 16.55
CA MET A 635 -25.10 26.21 15.41
C MET A 635 -25.77 27.57 15.63
N ASP A 636 -25.92 28.35 14.56
CA ASP A 636 -26.62 29.63 14.58
C ASP A 636 -28.11 29.41 14.28
N ILE A 637 -28.81 28.67 15.13
CA ILE A 637 -30.25 28.39 14.99
C ILE A 637 -31.04 29.26 15.97
N ASN A 638 -31.96 30.08 15.45
CA ASN A 638 -32.89 30.80 16.30
C ASN A 638 -33.88 29.83 16.95
N PRO A 639 -34.04 29.82 18.29
CA PRO A 639 -35.00 28.95 18.97
C PRO A 639 -36.45 29.10 18.46
N ASP A 640 -36.81 30.27 17.92
CA ASP A 640 -38.13 30.51 17.37
C ASP A 640 -38.41 29.80 16.03
N ILE A 641 -37.43 29.11 15.43
CA ILE A 641 -37.56 28.41 14.14
C ILE A 641 -38.76 27.44 14.11
N TYR A 642 -39.16 26.90 15.26
CA TYR A 642 -40.29 25.96 15.40
C TYR A 642 -41.65 26.64 15.55
N THR A 643 -41.69 27.93 15.87
CA THR A 643 -42.91 28.69 16.19
C THR A 643 -43.16 29.86 15.24
N ASN A 644 -42.11 30.49 14.72
CA ASN A 644 -42.17 31.65 13.84
C ASN A 644 -42.27 31.21 12.37
N THR A 645 -43.48 31.21 11.81
CA THR A 645 -43.74 30.78 10.42
C THR A 645 -43.15 31.71 9.37
N GLU A 646 -42.93 32.99 9.72
CA GLU A 646 -42.39 34.02 8.82
C GLU A 646 -40.85 34.06 8.82
N SER A 647 -40.20 33.19 9.60
CA SER A 647 -38.74 33.12 9.69
C SER A 647 -38.12 32.68 8.36
N GLU A 648 -37.23 33.50 7.80
CA GLU A 648 -36.44 33.14 6.61
C GLU A 648 -35.60 31.88 6.86
N GLN A 649 -35.08 31.73 8.08
CA GLN A 649 -34.33 30.54 8.49
C GLN A 649 -35.24 29.30 8.45
N ARG A 650 -36.47 29.38 8.94
CA ARG A 650 -37.44 28.28 8.87
C ARG A 650 -37.66 27.83 7.43
N ARG A 651 -37.89 28.77 6.52
CA ARG A 651 -38.06 28.49 5.09
C ARG A 651 -36.83 27.81 4.50
N ALA A 652 -35.63 28.32 4.80
CA ALA A 652 -34.38 27.74 4.33
C ALA A 652 -34.19 26.28 4.79
N TYR A 653 -34.56 25.94 6.03
CA TYR A 653 -34.48 24.55 6.51
C TYR A 653 -35.51 23.62 5.85
N LEU A 654 -36.70 24.11 5.51
CA LEU A 654 -37.68 23.34 4.74
C LEU A 654 -37.21 23.11 3.29
N GLU A 655 -36.58 24.11 2.66
CA GLU A 655 -35.97 23.97 1.34
C GLU A 655 -34.79 22.98 1.36
N LYS A 656 -33.95 23.01 2.39
CA LYS A 656 -32.91 21.98 2.63
C LYS A 656 -33.51 20.58 2.75
N PHE A 657 -34.64 20.44 3.45
CA PHE A 657 -35.35 19.16 3.54
C PHE A 657 -35.85 18.69 2.18
N ALA A 658 -36.48 19.57 1.40
CA ALA A 658 -36.94 19.26 0.04
C ALA A 658 -35.77 18.82 -0.87
N GLU A 659 -34.62 19.50 -0.77
CA GLU A 659 -33.42 19.09 -1.49
C GLU A 659 -32.91 17.71 -1.06
N TYR A 660 -32.88 17.45 0.25
CA TYR A 660 -32.40 16.19 0.83
C TYR A 660 -33.28 15.01 0.39
N GLU A 661 -34.57 15.07 0.68
CA GLU A 661 -35.50 13.98 0.38
C GLU A 661 -35.69 13.82 -1.13
N GLY A 662 -35.77 14.94 -1.86
CA GLY A 662 -35.84 14.93 -3.32
C GLY A 662 -34.66 14.21 -3.97
N LYS A 663 -33.42 14.35 -3.44
CA LYS A 663 -32.24 13.62 -3.95
C LYS A 663 -32.38 12.11 -3.76
N ILE A 664 -32.95 11.66 -2.64
CA ILE A 664 -33.17 10.24 -2.34
C ILE A 664 -34.17 9.63 -3.32
N TYR A 665 -35.34 10.27 -3.50
CA TYR A 665 -36.33 9.80 -4.45
C TYR A 665 -35.81 9.81 -5.88
N LEU A 666 -35.13 10.89 -6.28
CA LEU A 666 -34.58 11.01 -7.63
C LEU A 666 -33.53 9.93 -7.92
N TRP A 667 -32.64 9.63 -6.96
CA TRP A 667 -31.63 8.58 -7.13
C TRP A 667 -32.27 7.20 -7.31
N ARG A 668 -33.30 6.87 -6.52
CA ARG A 668 -34.04 5.60 -6.65
C ARG A 668 -34.68 5.48 -8.03
N SER A 669 -35.33 6.54 -8.50
CA SER A 669 -35.94 6.57 -9.83
C SER A 669 -34.89 6.49 -10.94
N TRP A 670 -33.76 7.20 -10.80
CA TRP A 670 -32.67 7.18 -11.78
C TRP A 670 -32.07 5.79 -11.95
N LYS A 671 -31.88 5.06 -10.84
CA LYS A 671 -31.38 3.68 -10.92
C LYS A 671 -32.30 2.73 -11.68
N ASN A 672 -33.59 3.01 -11.73
CA ASN A 672 -34.53 2.21 -12.48
C ASN A 672 -34.67 2.66 -13.95
N LEU A 673 -34.22 3.87 -14.30
CA LEU A 673 -34.38 4.45 -15.63
C LEU A 673 -33.08 4.62 -16.42
N GLU A 674 -31.92 4.60 -15.76
CA GLU A 674 -30.59 4.70 -16.38
C GLU A 674 -30.41 3.64 -17.49
N GLY A 675 -29.99 4.06 -18.68
CA GLY A 675 -29.76 3.19 -19.83
C GLY A 675 -31.01 2.73 -20.58
N LYS A 676 -32.22 3.12 -20.14
CA LYS A 676 -33.46 2.85 -20.87
C LYS A 676 -33.66 3.87 -22.00
N ASN A 677 -34.14 3.39 -23.14
CA ASN A 677 -34.61 4.27 -24.22
C ASN A 677 -36.01 4.84 -23.90
N GLN A 678 -36.49 5.78 -24.73
CA GLN A 678 -37.75 6.50 -24.50
C GLN A 678 -38.97 5.56 -24.32
N ASP A 679 -39.08 4.48 -25.10
CA ASP A 679 -40.20 3.53 -25.00
C ASP A 679 -40.11 2.69 -23.72
N GLN A 680 -38.90 2.24 -23.37
CA GLN A 680 -38.67 1.51 -22.12
C GLN A 680 -38.93 2.37 -20.86
N ILE A 681 -38.71 3.69 -20.94
CA ILE A 681 -39.08 4.62 -19.87
C ILE A 681 -40.60 4.74 -19.76
N LEU A 682 -41.31 4.87 -20.90
CA LEU A 682 -42.77 4.89 -20.94
C LEU A 682 -43.37 3.63 -20.32
N ASP A 683 -42.90 2.46 -20.74
CA ASP A 683 -43.32 1.16 -20.21
C ASP A 683 -43.13 1.08 -18.71
N TYR A 684 -41.93 1.44 -18.23
CA TYR A 684 -41.64 1.40 -16.80
C TYR A 684 -42.59 2.30 -15.99
N LEU A 685 -42.86 3.53 -16.45
CA LEU A 685 -43.78 4.41 -15.73
C LEU A 685 -45.24 3.92 -15.82
N ALA A 686 -45.65 3.33 -16.94
CA ALA A 686 -46.97 2.74 -17.14
C ALA A 686 -47.23 1.54 -16.21
N GLU A 687 -46.24 0.68 -16.03
CA GLU A 687 -46.32 -0.50 -15.14
C GLU A 687 -46.38 -0.12 -13.66
N ASN A 688 -45.89 1.07 -13.30
CA ASN A 688 -45.84 1.55 -11.91
C ASN A 688 -46.99 2.51 -11.56
N THR A 689 -47.96 2.70 -12.45
CA THR A 689 -49.14 3.54 -12.23
C THR A 689 -50.43 2.70 -12.35
N LEU A 690 -51.57 3.27 -11.93
CA LEU A 690 -52.87 2.68 -12.30
C LEU A 690 -53.03 2.83 -13.81
N GLN A 691 -53.05 1.73 -14.56
CA GLN A 691 -53.11 1.68 -16.02
C GLN A 691 -54.47 2.13 -16.61
N THR A 692 -55.00 3.25 -16.12
CA THR A 692 -56.26 3.86 -16.52
C THR A 692 -56.03 4.93 -17.59
N PRO A 693 -57.08 5.35 -18.35
CA PRO A 693 -56.91 6.28 -19.45
C PRO A 693 -56.19 7.58 -19.06
N THR A 694 -56.61 8.24 -17.98
CA THR A 694 -56.01 9.50 -17.49
C THR A 694 -54.54 9.33 -17.09
N HIS A 695 -54.21 8.25 -16.37
CA HIS A 695 -52.85 8.01 -15.90
C HIS A 695 -51.90 7.78 -17.07
N LEU A 696 -52.28 6.95 -18.03
CA LEU A 696 -51.46 6.64 -19.20
C LEU A 696 -51.32 7.84 -20.13
N ALA A 697 -52.37 8.65 -20.31
CA ALA A 697 -52.28 9.90 -21.06
C ALA A 697 -51.26 10.86 -20.41
N VAL A 698 -51.28 11.02 -19.09
CA VAL A 698 -50.31 11.89 -18.38
C VAL A 698 -48.89 11.34 -18.44
N VAL A 699 -48.69 10.02 -18.31
CA VAL A 699 -47.37 9.37 -18.49
C VAL A 699 -46.85 9.60 -19.90
N PHE A 700 -47.68 9.32 -20.91
CA PHE A 700 -47.32 9.49 -22.32
C PHE A 700 -46.91 10.94 -22.62
N ARG A 701 -47.76 11.91 -22.28
CA ARG A 701 -47.50 13.34 -22.53
C ARG A 701 -46.36 13.92 -21.69
N SER A 702 -45.91 13.22 -20.65
CA SER A 702 -44.75 13.62 -19.84
C SER A 702 -43.42 13.13 -20.40
N VAL A 703 -43.38 11.94 -21.02
CA VAL A 703 -42.16 11.37 -21.60
C VAL A 703 -42.03 11.71 -23.09
N LYS A 704 -43.15 11.68 -23.83
CA LYS A 704 -43.27 12.03 -25.26
C LYS A 704 -44.18 13.27 -25.45
N PRO A 705 -43.74 14.48 -25.07
CA PRO A 705 -44.57 15.69 -25.19
C PRO A 705 -44.95 16.02 -26.65
N GLU A 706 -44.08 15.66 -27.60
CA GLU A 706 -44.26 15.87 -29.05
C GLU A 706 -44.85 14.65 -29.78
N GLY A 707 -45.18 13.56 -29.07
CA GLY A 707 -45.77 12.37 -29.67
C GLY A 707 -47.17 12.64 -30.19
N THR A 708 -47.55 12.02 -31.30
CA THR A 708 -48.85 12.25 -31.96
C THR A 708 -50.00 11.61 -31.18
N LEU A 709 -51.23 12.00 -31.50
CA LEU A 709 -52.43 11.35 -30.96
C LEU A 709 -52.44 9.84 -31.27
N GLU A 710 -51.95 9.44 -32.44
CA GLU A 710 -51.90 8.04 -32.84
C GLU A 710 -50.87 7.25 -32.01
N ASP A 711 -49.69 7.82 -31.78
CA ASP A 711 -48.68 7.21 -30.91
C ASP A 711 -49.21 7.02 -29.48
N MET A 712 -50.03 7.96 -28.99
CA MET A 712 -50.66 7.85 -27.68
C MET A 712 -51.73 6.75 -27.66
N LYS A 713 -52.55 6.66 -28.72
CA LYS A 713 -53.56 5.59 -28.86
C LYS A 713 -52.91 4.22 -28.89
N ASP A 714 -51.84 4.03 -29.66
CA ASP A 714 -51.10 2.77 -29.74
C ASP A 714 -50.56 2.36 -28.37
N PHE A 715 -49.85 3.26 -27.68
CA PHE A 715 -49.35 3.02 -26.34
C PHE A 715 -50.46 2.68 -25.34
N MET A 716 -51.55 3.45 -25.35
CA MET A 716 -52.67 3.22 -24.45
C MET A 716 -53.42 1.92 -24.77
N SER A 717 -53.55 1.55 -26.05
CA SER A 717 -54.21 0.31 -26.45
C SER A 717 -53.48 -0.93 -25.91
N GLU A 718 -52.16 -0.87 -25.80
CA GLU A 718 -51.34 -1.95 -25.26
C GLU A 718 -51.39 -2.03 -23.73
N LYS A 719 -51.34 -0.88 -23.04
CA LYS A 719 -51.13 -0.83 -21.60
C LYS A 719 -52.39 -0.61 -20.77
N CYS A 720 -53.47 -0.09 -21.36
CA CYS A 720 -54.64 0.36 -20.60
C CYS A 720 -55.56 -0.80 -20.20
N VAL A 721 -55.77 -0.96 -18.90
CA VAL A 721 -56.59 -2.06 -18.35
C VAL A 721 -58.08 -1.73 -18.23
N THR A 722 -58.43 -0.43 -18.32
CA THR A 722 -59.83 0.04 -18.20
C THR A 722 -60.32 0.81 -19.42
N CYS A 723 -59.56 0.83 -20.51
CA CYS A 723 -59.99 1.47 -21.75
C CYS A 723 -61.10 0.65 -22.42
N THR A 724 -62.06 1.33 -23.04
CA THR A 724 -63.18 0.70 -23.75
C THR A 724 -63.32 1.32 -25.14
N THR A 725 -64.21 0.78 -25.97
CA THR A 725 -64.55 1.38 -27.28
C THR A 725 -65.14 2.79 -27.17
N ALA A 726 -65.57 3.22 -25.98
CA ALA A 726 -66.09 4.55 -25.70
C ALA A 726 -65.03 5.51 -25.09
N THR A 727 -63.77 5.09 -24.95
CA THR A 727 -62.70 5.96 -24.43
C THR A 727 -62.38 7.06 -25.44
N ASP A 728 -62.56 8.32 -25.02
CA ASP A 728 -62.24 9.50 -25.84
C ASP A 728 -60.75 9.86 -25.74
N TYR A 729 -59.97 9.32 -26.67
CA TYR A 729 -58.52 9.58 -26.73
C TYR A 729 -58.19 11.00 -27.18
N GLU A 730 -59.06 11.67 -27.96
CA GLU A 730 -58.86 13.05 -28.40
C GLU A 730 -59.02 14.02 -27.24
N GLU A 731 -60.06 13.83 -26.42
CA GLU A 731 -60.27 14.59 -25.20
C GLU A 731 -59.08 14.42 -24.24
N LEU A 732 -58.63 13.19 -24.00
CA LEU A 732 -57.49 12.91 -23.13
C LEU A 732 -56.19 13.54 -23.66
N TYR A 733 -55.99 13.54 -24.98
CA TYR A 733 -54.83 14.15 -25.61
C TYR A 733 -54.82 15.67 -25.42
N GLU A 734 -55.95 16.35 -25.65
CA GLU A 734 -56.05 17.80 -25.49
C GLU A 734 -56.03 18.23 -24.01
N ALA A 735 -56.72 17.49 -23.14
CA ALA A 735 -56.79 17.78 -21.72
C ALA A 735 -55.42 17.71 -21.03
N HIS A 736 -54.56 16.78 -21.45
CA HIS A 736 -53.24 16.53 -20.86
C HIS A 736 -52.06 17.06 -21.70
N ALA A 737 -52.28 18.04 -22.57
CA ALA A 737 -51.23 18.67 -23.37
C ALA A 737 -50.08 19.26 -22.50
N PRO A 738 -48.83 19.29 -22.99
CA PRO A 738 -47.69 19.86 -22.29
C PRO A 738 -47.97 21.28 -21.76
N GLY A 739 -47.71 21.50 -20.47
CA GLY A 739 -47.89 22.80 -19.81
C GLY A 739 -49.27 23.01 -19.16
N LYS A 740 -50.26 22.14 -19.38
CA LYS A 740 -51.58 22.22 -18.71
C LYS A 740 -51.53 21.94 -17.21
N PHE A 741 -50.63 21.06 -16.81
CA PHE A 741 -50.45 20.61 -15.42
C PHE A 741 -49.01 20.86 -14.98
N ASN A 742 -48.82 21.36 -13.76
CA ASN A 742 -47.50 21.46 -13.14
C ASN A 742 -46.98 20.06 -12.74
N LEU A 743 -45.75 19.98 -12.21
CA LEU A 743 -45.16 18.68 -11.90
C LEU A 743 -45.88 17.93 -10.75
N HIS A 744 -46.40 18.68 -9.78
CA HIS A 744 -47.18 18.12 -8.66
C HIS A 744 -48.50 17.52 -9.14
N ASP A 745 -49.25 18.25 -9.97
CA ASP A 745 -50.52 17.81 -10.54
C ASP A 745 -50.37 16.52 -11.35
N ARG A 746 -49.28 16.41 -12.12
CA ARG A 746 -48.96 15.17 -12.87
C ARG A 746 -48.70 13.99 -11.95
N GLY A 747 -48.02 14.21 -10.83
CA GLY A 747 -47.85 13.18 -9.81
C GLY A 747 -49.18 12.75 -9.20
N TYR A 748 -50.05 13.70 -8.88
CA TYR A 748 -51.39 13.40 -8.37
C TYR A 748 -52.24 12.61 -9.37
N LEU A 749 -52.28 13.02 -10.64
CA LEU A 749 -53.04 12.36 -11.70
C LEU A 749 -52.55 10.96 -12.08
N THR A 750 -51.30 10.63 -11.76
CA THR A 750 -50.70 9.32 -12.07
C THR A 750 -50.48 8.47 -10.81
N GLY A 751 -50.56 9.03 -9.61
CA GLY A 751 -50.10 8.36 -8.40
C GLY A 751 -48.59 8.06 -8.37
N LEU A 752 -47.82 8.51 -9.38
CA LEU A 752 -46.37 8.38 -9.42
C LEU A 752 -45.71 9.54 -8.65
N HIS A 753 -44.50 9.31 -8.15
CA HIS A 753 -43.74 10.41 -7.55
C HIS A 753 -43.42 11.47 -8.64
N PRO A 754 -43.70 12.76 -8.41
CA PRO A 754 -43.49 13.83 -9.40
C PRO A 754 -42.08 13.83 -10.02
N LEU A 755 -41.03 13.62 -9.21
CA LEU A 755 -39.64 13.52 -9.71
C LEU A 755 -39.38 12.33 -10.65
N ALA A 756 -40.12 11.22 -10.52
CA ALA A 756 -39.98 10.09 -11.44
C ALA A 756 -40.51 10.44 -12.84
N ILE A 757 -41.61 11.19 -12.89
CA ILE A 757 -42.22 11.68 -14.14
C ILE A 757 -41.29 12.70 -14.82
N TRP A 758 -40.78 13.67 -14.06
CA TRP A 758 -39.81 14.64 -14.58
C TRP A 758 -38.57 13.92 -15.11
N LEU A 759 -38.06 12.95 -14.35
CA LEU A 759 -36.86 12.21 -14.72
C LEU A 759 -37.05 11.39 -15.99
N GLY A 760 -38.20 10.74 -16.16
CA GLY A 760 -38.53 10.00 -17.37
C GLY A 760 -38.52 10.90 -18.61
N GLY A 761 -39.16 12.07 -18.54
CA GLY A 761 -39.11 13.05 -19.62
C GLY A 761 -37.72 13.64 -19.86
N TYR A 762 -36.94 13.85 -18.79
CA TYR A 762 -35.57 14.37 -18.88
C TYR A 762 -34.61 13.37 -19.55
N LEU A 763 -34.60 12.10 -19.11
CA LEU A 763 -33.75 11.04 -19.69
C LEU A 763 -34.18 10.66 -21.10
N SER A 764 -35.47 10.77 -21.40
CA SER A 764 -35.95 10.61 -22.77
C SER A 764 -35.35 11.65 -23.75
N LYS A 765 -35.07 12.87 -23.28
CA LYS A 765 -34.42 13.92 -24.08
C LYS A 765 -32.90 13.88 -23.99
N ASN A 766 -32.37 13.34 -22.89
CA ASN A 766 -30.94 13.29 -22.57
C ASN A 766 -30.57 11.85 -22.16
N PRO A 767 -30.54 10.89 -23.11
CA PRO A 767 -30.35 9.47 -22.80
C PRO A 767 -29.01 9.17 -22.14
N ASP A 768 -27.98 9.97 -22.44
CA ASP A 768 -26.62 9.81 -21.92
C ASP A 768 -26.35 10.66 -20.66
N ALA A 769 -27.38 11.24 -20.04
CA ALA A 769 -27.20 12.11 -18.88
C ALA A 769 -26.69 11.32 -17.66
N SER A 770 -25.50 11.69 -17.20
CA SER A 770 -24.93 11.14 -15.98
C SER A 770 -25.75 11.52 -14.74
N TRP A 771 -25.64 10.74 -13.67
CA TRP A 771 -26.21 11.08 -12.36
C TRP A 771 -25.83 12.50 -11.89
N SER A 772 -24.59 12.93 -12.15
CA SER A 772 -24.14 14.27 -11.75
C SER A 772 -24.92 15.36 -12.47
N GLN A 773 -25.12 15.20 -13.78
CA GLN A 773 -25.89 16.15 -14.59
C GLN A 773 -27.37 16.15 -14.19
N THR A 774 -27.99 14.96 -14.07
CA THR A 774 -29.38 14.82 -13.63
C THR A 774 -29.61 15.47 -12.25
N LYS A 775 -28.67 15.28 -11.32
CA LYS A 775 -28.73 15.88 -9.98
C LYS A 775 -28.63 17.41 -10.02
N GLU A 776 -27.86 17.99 -10.94
CA GLU A 776 -27.80 19.44 -11.07
C GLU A 776 -29.08 20.00 -11.72
N ASP A 777 -29.48 19.45 -12.87
CA ASP A 777 -30.62 19.93 -13.65
C ASP A 777 -31.97 19.78 -12.93
N SER A 778 -32.07 18.81 -12.02
CA SER A 778 -33.27 18.61 -11.20
C SER A 778 -33.38 19.54 -10.00
N ARG A 779 -32.40 20.41 -9.71
CA ARG A 779 -32.37 21.18 -8.46
C ARG A 779 -33.65 21.96 -8.20
N GLN A 780 -34.10 22.77 -9.16
CA GLN A 780 -35.34 23.53 -9.02
C GLN A 780 -36.57 22.63 -8.90
N LYS A 781 -36.58 21.51 -9.63
CA LYS A 781 -37.69 20.55 -9.63
C LYS A 781 -37.82 19.80 -8.32
N ARG A 782 -36.71 19.53 -7.63
CA ARG A 782 -36.76 18.96 -6.28
C ARG A 782 -37.39 19.90 -5.27
N ILE A 783 -37.24 21.22 -5.42
CA ILE A 783 -37.87 22.19 -4.52
C ILE A 783 -39.36 22.34 -4.87
N GLU A 784 -39.69 22.50 -6.16
CA GLU A 784 -41.06 22.65 -6.67
C GLU A 784 -42.00 21.52 -6.21
N VAL A 785 -41.52 20.27 -6.19
CA VAL A 785 -42.31 19.10 -5.75
C VAL A 785 -42.73 19.18 -4.27
N TYR A 786 -42.06 20.02 -3.49
CA TYR A 786 -42.32 20.24 -2.07
C TYR A 786 -43.00 21.60 -1.79
N ASP A 787 -43.54 22.28 -2.80
CA ASP A 787 -44.30 23.53 -2.59
C ASP A 787 -45.48 23.33 -1.62
N TRP A 788 -46.09 22.14 -1.59
CA TRP A 788 -47.13 21.79 -0.63
C TRP A 788 -46.64 21.80 0.82
N LEU A 789 -45.35 21.50 1.05
CA LEU A 789 -44.71 21.52 2.37
C LEU A 789 -44.35 22.96 2.75
N LEU A 790 -43.82 23.74 1.80
CA LEU A 790 -43.44 25.14 2.02
C LEU A 790 -44.66 26.01 2.32
N ASN A 791 -45.77 25.79 1.62
CA ASN A 791 -47.01 26.56 1.76
C ASN A 791 -48.02 25.93 2.75
N SER A 792 -47.61 24.92 3.52
CA SER A 792 -48.51 24.20 4.42
C SER A 792 -48.85 25.01 5.68
N ASN A 793 -50.12 24.99 6.10
CA ASN A 793 -50.54 25.46 7.43
C ASN A 793 -50.32 24.41 8.54
N LYS A 794 -49.80 23.22 8.21
CA LYS A 794 -49.55 22.14 9.18
C LYS A 794 -48.17 22.31 9.83
N THR A 795 -48.07 23.23 10.79
CA THR A 795 -46.82 23.61 11.47
C THR A 795 -46.05 22.42 12.04
N GLU A 796 -46.74 21.45 12.65
CA GLU A 796 -46.05 20.28 13.25
C GLU A 796 -45.46 19.34 12.20
N GLY A 797 -46.12 19.24 11.04
CA GLY A 797 -45.60 18.51 9.89
C GLY A 797 -44.27 19.11 9.43
N GLN A 798 -44.22 20.43 9.27
CA GLN A 798 -43.01 21.18 8.94
C GLN A 798 -41.93 21.08 10.04
N ASN A 799 -42.31 21.21 11.31
CA ASN A 799 -41.38 21.11 12.44
C ASN A 799 -40.65 19.76 12.46
N THR A 800 -41.34 18.68 12.14
CA THR A 800 -40.73 17.34 12.02
C THR A 800 -39.62 17.32 10.95
N ARG A 801 -39.83 17.98 9.80
CA ARG A 801 -38.84 18.05 8.71
C ARG A 801 -37.66 18.94 9.06
N ILE A 802 -37.94 20.08 9.70
CA ILE A 802 -36.91 20.98 10.22
C ILE A 802 -36.03 20.23 11.22
N ARG A 803 -36.63 19.50 12.18
CA ARG A 803 -35.88 18.69 13.16
C ARG A 803 -34.96 17.67 12.49
N THR A 804 -35.38 17.04 11.40
CA THR A 804 -34.53 16.11 10.63
C THR A 804 -33.28 16.80 10.09
N ILE A 805 -33.42 17.98 9.49
CA ILE A 805 -32.27 18.72 8.93
C ILE A 805 -31.40 19.32 10.04
N VAL A 806 -32.00 19.85 11.10
CA VAL A 806 -31.26 20.35 12.27
C VAL A 806 -30.43 19.25 12.92
N GLU A 807 -31.00 18.04 13.10
CA GLU A 807 -30.24 16.90 13.61
C GLU A 807 -29.11 16.50 12.66
N GLN A 808 -29.36 16.46 11.35
CA GLN A 808 -28.33 16.15 10.37
C GLN A 808 -27.14 17.12 10.46
N GLU A 809 -27.40 18.43 10.45
CA GLU A 809 -26.34 19.43 10.54
C GLU A 809 -25.61 19.38 11.90
N ALA A 810 -26.32 19.11 12.99
CA ALA A 810 -25.68 18.87 14.29
C ALA A 810 -24.69 17.69 14.22
N PHE A 811 -25.06 16.61 13.53
CA PHE A 811 -24.16 15.48 13.31
C PHE A 811 -23.00 15.79 12.35
N GLU A 812 -23.15 16.72 11.41
CA GLU A 812 -22.04 17.21 10.58
C GLU A 812 -20.98 17.90 11.46
N HIS A 813 -21.39 18.75 12.41
CA HIS A 813 -20.48 19.36 13.40
C HIS A 813 -19.82 18.34 14.34
N ILE A 814 -20.59 17.36 14.84
CA ILE A 814 -20.06 16.27 15.68
C ILE A 814 -19.04 15.44 14.89
N GLN A 815 -19.30 15.21 13.61
CA GLN A 815 -18.42 14.44 12.75
C GLN A 815 -17.08 15.16 12.51
N GLU A 816 -17.08 16.49 12.34
CA GLU A 816 -15.83 17.27 12.25
C GLU A 816 -14.98 17.09 13.51
N THR A 817 -15.62 17.08 14.68
CA THR A 817 -14.99 16.80 15.97
C THR A 817 -14.41 15.38 15.99
N TRP A 818 -15.13 14.38 15.50
CA TRP A 818 -14.63 13.00 15.43
C TRP A 818 -13.50 12.83 14.40
N LYS A 819 -13.52 13.53 13.26
CA LYS A 819 -12.41 13.52 12.30
C LYS A 819 -11.11 13.99 12.94
N ARG A 820 -11.16 15.02 13.78
CA ARG A 820 -10.01 15.50 14.56
C ARG A 820 -9.45 14.39 15.47
N LEU A 821 -10.31 13.53 16.02
CA LEU A 821 -9.97 12.39 16.88
C LEU A 821 -9.55 11.11 16.11
N GLY A 822 -9.43 11.17 14.78
CA GLY A 822 -8.89 10.07 13.96
C GLY A 822 -9.93 9.18 13.27
N PHE A 823 -11.22 9.54 13.34
CA PHE A 823 -12.28 8.80 12.63
C PHE A 823 -12.32 9.20 11.15
N PRO A 824 -12.16 8.26 10.20
CA PRO A 824 -11.78 8.59 8.82
C PRO A 824 -12.94 8.98 7.90
N PHE A 825 -14.19 8.71 8.27
CA PHE A 825 -15.29 8.77 7.31
C PHE A 825 -15.76 10.20 6.98
N GLU A 826 -16.04 10.43 5.70
CA GLU A 826 -16.57 11.69 5.18
C GLU A 826 -18.03 11.93 5.51
N LYS A 827 -18.82 10.87 5.76
CA LYS A 827 -20.22 10.96 6.22
C LYS A 827 -20.53 9.89 7.26
N MET A 828 -21.35 10.25 8.26
CA MET A 828 -21.90 9.33 9.26
C MET A 828 -23.43 9.28 9.22
N THR A 829 -24.01 8.23 9.79
CA THR A 829 -25.47 8.14 10.01
C THR A 829 -25.88 9.16 11.09
N PRO A 830 -26.68 10.20 10.76
CA PRO A 830 -27.06 11.24 11.72
C PRO A 830 -28.21 10.75 12.61
N SER A 831 -27.87 10.05 13.69
CA SER A 831 -28.85 9.55 14.66
C SER A 831 -28.23 9.37 16.03
N LEU A 832 -29.03 9.50 17.08
CA LEU A 832 -28.67 9.13 18.45
C LEU A 832 -28.16 7.68 18.55
N ALA A 833 -28.59 6.80 17.63
CA ALA A 833 -28.08 5.42 17.52
C ALA A 833 -26.57 5.34 17.26
N SER A 834 -25.93 6.43 16.81
CA SER A 834 -24.47 6.52 16.63
C SER A 834 -23.70 6.28 17.93
N ALA A 835 -24.31 6.54 19.09
CA ALA A 835 -23.76 6.21 20.41
C ALA A 835 -23.67 4.71 20.68
N LEU A 836 -24.36 3.90 19.87
CA LEU A 836 -24.37 2.43 19.90
C LEU A 836 -23.64 1.81 18.70
N GLY A 837 -23.00 2.62 17.85
CA GLY A 837 -22.14 2.14 16.75
C GLY A 837 -22.77 2.08 15.36
N SER A 838 -23.97 2.67 15.15
CA SER A 838 -24.69 2.63 13.85
C SER A 838 -24.01 3.41 12.71
N SER A 839 -22.91 4.11 12.98
CA SER A 839 -22.15 4.86 11.97
C SER A 839 -21.03 4.02 11.33
N GLY A 840 -20.67 2.88 11.95
CA GLY A 840 -19.50 2.07 11.62
C GLY A 840 -18.17 2.79 11.87
N ASP A 841 -17.09 2.05 12.09
CA ASP A 841 -15.72 2.54 12.37
C ASP A 841 -14.67 1.53 11.86
N THR A 842 -13.41 1.96 11.76
CA THR A 842 -12.28 1.07 11.53
C THR A 842 -11.63 0.72 12.87
N PRO A 843 -11.09 -0.50 13.08
CA PRO A 843 -10.31 -0.82 14.27
C PRO A 843 -9.14 0.16 14.52
N ALA A 844 -8.48 0.63 13.47
CA ALA A 844 -7.42 1.63 13.56
C ALA A 844 -7.89 3.00 14.10
N ALA A 845 -9.12 3.42 13.79
CA ALA A 845 -9.68 4.66 14.34
C ALA A 845 -9.87 4.58 15.87
N LEU A 846 -10.31 3.42 16.38
CA LEU A 846 -10.41 3.18 17.82
C LEU A 846 -9.03 3.19 18.49
N ALA A 847 -8.03 2.54 17.87
CA ALA A 847 -6.66 2.58 18.36
C ALA A 847 -6.09 4.01 18.36
N THR A 848 -6.45 4.83 17.37
CA THR A 848 -6.07 6.26 17.32
C THR A 848 -6.66 7.04 18.49
N LEU A 849 -7.96 6.86 18.79
CA LEU A 849 -8.58 7.46 19.95
C LEU A 849 -7.89 7.01 21.24
N ALA A 850 -7.63 5.70 21.41
CA ALA A 850 -6.90 5.19 22.58
C ALA A 850 -5.50 5.81 22.71
N GLY A 851 -4.79 6.00 21.60
CA GLY A 851 -3.50 6.69 21.56
C GLY A 851 -3.59 8.16 21.98
N ILE A 852 -4.62 8.88 21.54
CA ILE A 852 -4.88 10.27 22.00
C ILE A 852 -5.09 10.31 23.51
N LEU A 853 -5.88 9.37 24.06
CA LEU A 853 -6.10 9.27 25.50
C LEU A 853 -4.80 8.89 26.26
N GLN A 854 -4.00 7.98 25.70
CA GLN A 854 -2.71 7.57 26.25
C GLN A 854 -1.69 8.71 26.27
N ASN A 855 -1.77 9.60 25.28
CA ASN A 855 -0.92 10.77 25.09
C ASN A 855 -1.46 12.05 25.74
N ASP A 856 -2.32 11.92 26.77
CA ASP A 856 -2.90 13.04 27.52
C ASP A 856 -3.55 14.10 26.61
N GLY A 857 -4.26 13.65 25.56
CA GLY A 857 -5.01 14.48 24.63
C GLY A 857 -4.23 14.96 23.41
N LEU A 858 -2.98 14.50 23.23
CA LEU A 858 -2.17 14.78 22.04
C LEU A 858 -2.39 13.71 20.97
N ARG A 859 -2.72 14.13 19.75
CA ARG A 859 -2.66 13.29 18.56
C ARG A 859 -1.23 13.29 18.02
N VAL A 860 -0.62 12.11 18.01
CA VAL A 860 0.72 11.86 17.47
C VAL A 860 0.59 10.76 16.41
N GLN A 861 1.06 11.03 15.20
CA GLN A 861 1.03 10.05 14.12
C GLN A 861 1.95 8.88 14.47
N SER A 862 1.44 7.64 14.36
CA SER A 862 2.24 6.46 14.61
C SER A 862 3.23 6.21 13.49
N GLN A 863 4.48 5.91 13.83
CA GLN A 863 5.53 5.56 12.90
C GLN A 863 5.65 4.03 12.73
N LYS A 864 5.79 3.61 11.47
CA LYS A 864 5.95 2.20 11.05
C LYS A 864 7.40 1.82 10.71
N PHE A 865 8.26 2.81 10.38
CA PHE A 865 9.68 2.61 10.06
C PHE A 865 10.56 3.60 10.81
N SER A 866 11.54 3.12 11.58
CA SER A 866 12.50 3.95 12.32
C SER A 866 13.61 4.47 11.39
N ASN A 867 14.03 3.66 10.43
CA ASN A 867 15.12 3.97 9.51
C ASN A 867 14.81 3.49 8.08
N ILE A 868 15.23 4.27 7.09
CA ILE A 868 15.19 3.90 5.66
C ILE A 868 16.57 4.25 5.06
N HIS A 869 17.31 3.21 4.69
CA HIS A 869 18.65 3.31 4.12
C HIS A 869 18.61 2.85 2.66
N PHE A 870 18.65 3.82 1.76
CA PHE A 870 18.62 3.64 0.31
C PHE A 870 20.04 3.68 -0.26
N ALA A 871 20.31 2.79 -1.23
CA ALA A 871 21.50 2.79 -2.07
C ALA A 871 22.85 2.79 -1.31
N LYS A 872 22.91 2.04 -0.19
CA LYS A 872 24.10 1.96 0.68
C LYS A 872 25.39 1.67 -0.09
N ASP A 873 26.50 2.33 0.27
CA ASP A 873 27.83 2.18 -0.33
C ASP A 873 27.87 2.60 -1.81
N THR A 874 27.00 3.53 -2.22
CA THR A 874 26.96 4.08 -3.58
C THR A 874 26.90 5.61 -3.58
N PRO A 875 27.19 6.27 -4.71
CA PRO A 875 27.05 7.73 -4.85
C PRO A 875 25.61 8.24 -4.72
N TYR A 876 24.61 7.34 -4.64
CA TYR A 876 23.18 7.66 -4.46
C TYR A 876 22.70 7.43 -3.03
N GLU A 877 23.61 7.03 -2.13
CA GLU A 877 23.29 6.63 -0.77
C GLU A 877 22.48 7.71 -0.05
N GLN A 878 21.39 7.32 0.57
CA GLN A 878 20.63 8.20 1.46
C GLN A 878 20.17 7.42 2.67
N ASN A 879 20.47 7.93 3.85
CA ASN A 879 20.08 7.33 5.11
C ASN A 879 19.16 8.28 5.87
N PHE A 880 17.92 7.84 6.10
CA PHE A 880 16.87 8.62 6.75
C PHE A 880 16.45 7.96 8.05
N ASN A 881 16.39 8.75 9.11
CA ASN A 881 15.74 8.37 10.36
C ASN A 881 14.37 9.03 10.48
N ALA A 882 13.53 8.42 11.30
CA ALA A 882 12.43 9.09 11.96
C ALA A 882 12.82 10.51 12.43
N GLY A 883 12.07 11.52 12.02
CA GLY A 883 12.15 12.84 12.64
C GLY A 883 11.43 12.88 13.99
N GLU A 884 11.48 14.07 14.60
CA GLU A 884 10.77 14.34 15.86
C GLU A 884 9.25 14.21 15.69
N PRO A 885 8.53 13.69 16.69
CA PRO A 885 7.09 13.48 16.60
C PRO A 885 6.34 14.81 16.53
N THR A 886 5.56 15.00 15.46
CA THR A 886 4.61 16.12 15.38
C THR A 886 3.37 15.79 16.22
N ALA A 887 3.21 16.50 17.34
CA ALA A 887 2.07 16.36 18.24
C ALA A 887 1.09 17.53 18.09
N SER A 888 -0.21 17.23 18.03
CA SER A 888 -1.28 18.23 18.05
C SER A 888 -2.22 18.00 19.22
N ARG A 889 -2.48 19.02 20.04
CA ARG A 889 -3.47 18.91 21.13
C ARG A 889 -4.87 18.92 20.54
N VAL A 890 -5.56 17.79 20.66
CA VAL A 890 -6.93 17.60 20.15
C VAL A 890 -7.95 17.44 21.26
N LEU A 891 -7.51 17.20 22.50
CA LEU A 891 -8.33 17.17 23.70
C LEU A 891 -7.61 17.88 24.87
N PRO A 892 -8.37 18.48 25.81
CA PRO A 892 -7.84 18.85 27.12
C PRO A 892 -7.24 17.63 27.84
N SER A 893 -6.16 17.85 28.59
CA SER A 893 -5.45 16.76 29.26
C SER A 893 -6.30 16.05 30.32
N GLU A 894 -7.18 16.81 30.97
CA GLU A 894 -8.11 16.39 32.00
C GLU A 894 -9.15 15.43 31.42
N VAL A 895 -9.73 15.76 30.26
CA VAL A 895 -10.66 14.88 29.52
C VAL A 895 -9.98 13.56 29.18
N ALA A 896 -8.75 13.60 28.67
CA ALA A 896 -8.01 12.40 28.29
C ALA A 896 -7.70 11.50 29.50
N ARG A 897 -7.24 12.09 30.60
CA ARG A 897 -6.91 11.38 31.84
C ARG A 897 -8.15 10.75 32.49
N LEU A 898 -9.26 11.48 32.57
CA LEU A 898 -10.52 10.97 33.09
C LEU A 898 -11.05 9.83 32.22
N ALA A 899 -11.07 9.98 30.89
CA ALA A 899 -11.47 8.91 29.98
C ALA A 899 -10.61 7.64 30.16
N ARG A 900 -9.27 7.78 30.26
CA ARG A 900 -8.36 6.65 30.50
C ARG A 900 -8.63 5.98 31.86
N ARG A 901 -8.90 6.76 32.91
CA ARG A 901 -9.28 6.22 34.22
C ARG A 901 -10.60 5.46 34.15
N GLU A 902 -11.62 6.02 33.51
CA GLU A 902 -12.92 5.34 33.38
C GLU A 902 -12.81 4.07 32.50
N MET A 903 -11.91 4.05 31.52
CA MET A 903 -11.55 2.82 30.79
C MET A 903 -10.94 1.75 31.70
N GLN A 904 -10.09 2.12 32.66
CA GLN A 904 -9.57 1.18 33.67
C GLN A 904 -10.71 0.63 34.55
N GLN A 905 -11.68 1.47 34.93
CA GLN A 905 -12.84 1.02 35.71
C GLN A 905 -13.76 0.06 34.93
N VAL A 906 -13.85 0.19 33.60
CA VAL A 906 -14.54 -0.81 32.75
C VAL A 906 -13.90 -2.20 32.87
N VAL A 907 -12.59 -2.27 33.12
CA VAL A 907 -11.87 -3.54 33.37
C VAL A 907 -12.01 -3.98 34.83
N GLU A 908 -11.89 -3.07 35.80
CA GLU A 908 -11.96 -3.42 37.22
C GLU A 908 -13.35 -3.92 37.66
N VAL A 909 -14.41 -3.24 37.24
CA VAL A 909 -15.79 -3.47 37.72
C VAL A 909 -16.83 -3.68 36.61
N GLY A 910 -16.43 -3.52 35.35
CA GLY A 910 -17.34 -3.43 34.22
C GLY A 910 -17.32 -4.62 33.26
N THR A 911 -17.72 -4.33 32.02
CA THR A 911 -17.88 -5.33 30.95
C THR A 911 -16.57 -5.97 30.48
N ALA A 912 -15.41 -5.40 30.82
CA ALA A 912 -14.09 -5.89 30.39
C ALA A 912 -13.35 -6.71 31.45
N ARG A 913 -14.02 -7.16 32.52
CA ARG A 913 -13.40 -7.84 33.68
C ARG A 913 -12.48 -9.02 33.39
N ARG A 914 -12.60 -9.67 32.22
CA ARG A 914 -11.73 -10.79 31.82
C ARG A 914 -10.28 -10.35 31.56
N ALA A 915 -10.04 -9.07 31.26
CA ALA A 915 -8.70 -8.51 31.06
C ALA A 915 -8.03 -8.06 32.38
N ARG A 916 -8.71 -8.17 33.52
CA ARG A 916 -8.16 -7.75 34.81
C ARG A 916 -6.98 -8.65 35.20
N GLY A 917 -5.84 -8.03 35.50
CA GLY A 917 -4.61 -8.72 35.87
C GLY A 917 -4.02 -9.65 34.80
N SER A 918 -4.40 -9.47 33.53
CA SER A 918 -3.91 -10.31 32.44
C SER A 918 -2.51 -9.92 31.95
N VAL A 919 -2.06 -8.69 32.24
CA VAL A 919 -0.76 -8.19 31.77
C VAL A 919 0.20 -8.03 32.95
N LYS A 920 1.22 -8.88 32.99
CA LYS A 920 2.26 -8.88 34.01
C LYS A 920 3.63 -8.96 33.36
N LEU A 921 4.57 -8.18 33.91
CA LEU A 921 5.98 -8.26 33.56
C LEU A 921 6.60 -9.51 34.19
N SER A 922 7.78 -9.93 33.72
CA SER A 922 8.47 -11.10 34.27
C SER A 922 8.90 -10.94 35.74
N ASP A 923 8.99 -9.70 36.24
CA ASP A 923 9.27 -9.38 37.64
C ASP A 923 8.01 -9.40 38.56
N GLY A 924 6.84 -9.74 37.99
CA GLY A 924 5.58 -9.82 38.69
C GLY A 924 4.81 -8.50 38.80
N ARG A 925 5.36 -7.37 38.31
CA ARG A 925 4.61 -6.11 38.25
C ARG A 925 3.43 -6.25 37.29
N GLU A 926 2.24 -5.94 37.79
CA GLU A 926 1.01 -5.91 37.01
C GLU A 926 0.84 -4.53 36.35
N LEU A 927 0.57 -4.51 35.05
CA LEU A 927 0.28 -3.30 34.31
C LEU A 927 -1.23 -3.10 34.21
N ALA A 928 -1.72 -1.94 34.66
CA ALA A 928 -3.14 -1.63 34.60
C ALA A 928 -3.64 -1.61 33.15
N VAL A 929 -4.72 -2.34 32.88
CA VAL A 929 -5.39 -2.37 31.58
C VAL A 929 -6.61 -1.46 31.64
N GLY A 930 -6.71 -0.50 30.71
CA GLY A 930 -7.94 0.25 30.45
C GLY A 930 -8.60 -0.29 29.19
N ALA A 931 -9.93 -0.36 29.14
CA ALA A 931 -10.61 -0.80 27.93
C ALA A 931 -12.02 -0.24 27.71
N LYS A 932 -12.48 -0.34 26.47
CA LYS A 932 -13.90 -0.32 26.14
C LYS A 932 -14.25 -1.48 25.21
N THR A 933 -15.33 -2.16 25.56
CA THR A 933 -15.88 -3.27 24.79
C THR A 933 -16.99 -2.83 23.83
N GLY A 934 -17.12 -3.54 22.70
CA GLY A 934 -18.21 -3.37 21.75
C GLY A 934 -18.67 -4.70 21.15
N THR A 935 -19.95 -4.79 20.84
CA THR A 935 -20.54 -5.93 20.14
C THR A 935 -21.54 -5.36 19.13
N GLY A 936 -21.35 -5.71 17.86
CA GLY A 936 -22.23 -5.33 16.77
C GLY A 936 -22.94 -6.56 16.20
N ASP A 937 -24.21 -6.38 15.86
CA ASP A 937 -25.05 -7.38 15.19
C ASP A 937 -25.76 -6.66 14.05
N ASN A 938 -25.11 -6.63 12.89
CA ASN A 938 -25.60 -5.89 11.73
C ASN A 938 -26.68 -6.70 11.04
N ARG A 939 -27.89 -6.13 10.96
CA ARG A 939 -29.07 -6.77 10.39
C ARG A 939 -29.76 -5.85 9.39
N GLN A 940 -30.13 -6.41 8.25
CA GLN A 940 -31.04 -5.75 7.31
C GLN A 940 -32.48 -6.16 7.65
N PHE A 941 -33.33 -5.19 7.95
CA PHE A 941 -34.75 -5.40 8.18
C PHE A 941 -35.55 -5.25 6.89
N HIS A 942 -36.53 -6.13 6.68
CA HIS A 942 -37.42 -6.15 5.53
C HIS A 942 -38.80 -5.58 5.92
N SER A 943 -39.56 -5.10 4.93
CA SER A 943 -40.89 -4.50 5.14
C SER A 943 -41.91 -5.48 5.77
N ASN A 944 -41.70 -6.78 5.62
CA ASN A 944 -42.52 -7.84 6.24
C ASN A 944 -42.15 -8.11 7.71
N GLY A 945 -41.24 -7.34 8.32
CA GLY A 945 -40.81 -7.49 9.71
C GLY A 945 -39.72 -8.55 9.94
N SER A 946 -39.29 -9.28 8.90
CA SER A 946 -38.15 -10.19 9.00
C SER A 946 -36.81 -9.44 8.96
N SER A 947 -35.73 -10.08 9.43
CA SER A 947 -34.38 -9.52 9.38
C SER A 947 -33.37 -10.55 8.88
N THR A 948 -32.40 -10.11 8.09
CA THR A 948 -31.25 -10.93 7.66
C THR A 948 -29.96 -10.42 8.30
N VAL A 949 -29.17 -11.32 8.89
CA VAL A 949 -27.86 -10.98 9.48
C VAL A 949 -26.87 -10.72 8.34
N LYS A 950 -26.10 -9.64 8.48
CA LYS A 950 -25.05 -9.23 7.54
C LYS A 950 -23.66 -9.50 8.10
N SER A 951 -23.46 -9.23 9.38
CA SER A 951 -22.20 -9.51 10.07
C SER A 951 -22.36 -9.43 11.57
N ARG A 952 -21.41 -10.03 12.29
CA ARG A 952 -21.28 -9.93 13.74
C ARG A 952 -19.85 -9.53 14.10
N THR A 953 -19.73 -8.59 15.04
CA THR A 953 -18.45 -8.07 15.53
C THR A 953 -18.37 -8.16 17.04
N ALA A 954 -17.17 -8.38 17.55
CA ALA A 954 -16.80 -8.12 18.93
C ALA A 954 -15.49 -7.34 18.93
N THR A 955 -15.42 -6.28 19.71
CA THR A 955 -14.27 -5.36 19.70
C THR A 955 -13.87 -5.00 21.11
N PHE A 956 -12.56 -4.88 21.32
CA PHE A 956 -11.92 -4.52 22.57
C PHE A 956 -10.82 -3.51 22.27
N VAL A 957 -11.11 -2.23 22.49
CA VAL A 957 -10.11 -1.15 22.42
C VAL A 957 -9.50 -0.96 23.80
N TYR A 958 -8.18 -0.84 23.89
CA TYR A 958 -7.49 -0.91 25.17
C TYR A 958 -6.27 0.01 25.29
N THR A 959 -5.86 0.22 26.54
CA THR A 959 -4.57 0.78 26.97
C THR A 959 -3.92 -0.16 27.98
N ILE A 960 -2.58 -0.19 28.04
CA ILE A 960 -1.81 -0.99 29.00
C ILE A 960 -0.73 -0.09 29.61
N GLY A 961 -0.79 0.07 30.94
CA GLY A 961 0.10 0.93 31.69
C GLY A 961 0.08 2.37 31.17
N ASP A 962 1.25 2.98 31.09
CA ASP A 962 1.45 4.37 30.65
C ASP A 962 1.93 4.49 29.19
N ARG A 963 2.16 3.37 28.50
CA ARG A 963 2.81 3.37 27.17
C ARG A 963 2.01 2.73 26.04
N PHE A 964 1.25 1.68 26.29
CA PHE A 964 0.74 0.86 25.20
C PHE A 964 -0.76 1.05 24.99
N TYR A 965 -1.19 0.91 23.74
CA TYR A 965 -2.60 1.02 23.37
C TYR A 965 -2.87 0.26 22.06
N GLY A 966 -4.13 -0.09 21.81
CA GLY A 966 -4.44 -0.89 20.64
C GLY A 966 -5.89 -1.35 20.56
N CYS A 967 -6.13 -2.31 19.67
CA CYS A 967 -7.47 -2.88 19.46
C CYS A 967 -7.39 -4.38 19.12
N VAL A 968 -8.34 -5.14 19.65
CA VAL A 968 -8.64 -6.52 19.24
C VAL A 968 -10.04 -6.55 18.63
N THR A 969 -10.20 -7.17 17.46
CA THR A 969 -11.52 -7.37 16.83
C THR A 969 -11.71 -8.84 16.47
N ALA A 970 -12.90 -9.37 16.72
CA ALA A 970 -13.40 -10.62 16.17
C ALA A 970 -14.56 -10.29 15.22
N PHE A 971 -14.56 -10.88 14.02
CA PHE A 971 -15.50 -10.55 12.95
C PHE A 971 -15.92 -11.81 12.20
N VAL A 972 -17.23 -11.90 11.91
CA VAL A 972 -17.83 -12.90 11.01
C VAL A 972 -18.71 -12.16 10.00
N GLU A 973 -18.51 -12.45 8.72
CA GLU A 973 -19.30 -11.89 7.63
C GLU A 973 -20.38 -12.86 7.14
N GLY A 974 -21.44 -12.31 6.56
CA GLY A 974 -22.43 -13.06 5.81
C GLY A 974 -23.51 -13.71 6.68
N GLN A 975 -24.30 -14.57 6.05
CA GLN A 975 -25.42 -15.25 6.72
C GLN A 975 -24.96 -16.18 7.84
N ASP A 976 -23.72 -16.68 7.75
CA ASP A 976 -23.08 -17.52 8.77
C ASP A 976 -22.97 -16.84 10.13
N ALA A 977 -22.88 -15.51 10.15
CA ALA A 977 -22.89 -14.71 11.37
C ALA A 977 -24.14 -14.95 12.25
N ALA A 978 -25.26 -15.41 11.66
CA ALA A 978 -26.47 -15.73 12.39
C ALA A 978 -26.32 -16.88 13.39
N ARG A 979 -25.31 -17.76 13.21
CA ARG A 979 -25.02 -18.88 14.12
C ARG A 979 -24.24 -18.45 15.36
N TYR A 980 -23.66 -17.26 15.35
CA TYR A 980 -22.80 -16.77 16.41
C TYR A 980 -23.57 -15.91 17.41
N ASN A 981 -23.34 -16.17 18.70
CA ASN A 981 -23.90 -15.39 19.81
C ASN A 981 -22.81 -14.79 20.71
N PHE A 982 -21.56 -14.75 20.23
CA PHE A 982 -20.45 -14.20 21.01
C PHE A 982 -20.65 -12.71 21.32
N THR A 983 -20.05 -12.28 22.41
CA THR A 983 -19.98 -10.87 22.82
C THR A 983 -18.52 -10.43 22.86
N SER A 984 -18.28 -9.17 23.20
CA SER A 984 -16.94 -8.64 23.53
C SER A 984 -16.24 -9.35 24.70
N GLY A 985 -16.94 -10.20 25.45
CA GLY A 985 -16.29 -11.15 26.35
C GLY A 985 -15.30 -12.07 25.63
N LEU A 986 -15.55 -12.40 24.35
CA LEU A 986 -14.64 -13.17 23.51
C LEU A 986 -13.33 -12.43 23.27
N THR A 987 -13.38 -11.18 22.78
CA THR A 987 -12.16 -10.41 22.49
C THR A 987 -11.37 -10.07 23.76
N ALA A 988 -12.05 -9.82 24.88
CA ALA A 988 -11.38 -9.66 26.17
C ALA A 988 -10.70 -10.96 26.63
N GLN A 989 -11.33 -12.12 26.40
CA GLN A 989 -10.72 -13.42 26.68
C GLN A 989 -9.50 -13.65 25.80
N ILE A 990 -9.61 -13.46 24.47
CA ILE A 990 -8.50 -13.58 23.52
C ILE A 990 -7.34 -12.68 23.93
N PHE A 991 -7.62 -11.42 24.25
CA PHE A 991 -6.61 -10.50 24.78
C PHE A 991 -5.90 -11.09 26.00
N SER A 992 -6.64 -11.59 26.98
CA SER A 992 -6.09 -12.08 28.24
C SER A 992 -5.31 -13.40 28.14
N SER A 993 -5.84 -14.39 27.40
CA SER A 993 -5.35 -15.77 27.45
C SER A 993 -4.48 -16.16 26.27
N VAL A 994 -4.60 -15.45 25.14
CA VAL A 994 -3.86 -15.74 23.91
C VAL A 994 -2.78 -14.69 23.65
N ILE A 995 -3.13 -13.41 23.75
CA ILE A 995 -2.27 -12.31 23.31
C ILE A 995 -1.33 -11.85 24.42
N ALA A 996 -1.86 -11.52 25.60
CA ALA A 996 -1.08 -10.93 26.69
C ALA A 996 0.18 -11.73 27.09
N PRO A 997 0.16 -13.09 27.12
CA PRO A 997 1.37 -13.86 27.41
C PRO A 997 2.50 -13.64 26.39
N GLU A 998 2.17 -13.50 25.10
CA GLU A 998 3.14 -13.32 24.03
C GLU A 998 3.72 -11.90 23.99
N LEU A 999 3.07 -10.93 24.67
CA LEU A 999 3.56 -9.55 24.79
C LEU A 999 4.71 -9.38 25.80
N VAL A 1000 4.88 -10.32 26.74
CA VAL A 1000 5.83 -10.19 27.86
C VAL A 1000 7.25 -9.81 27.40
N PRO A 1001 7.86 -10.44 26.38
CA PRO A 1001 9.21 -10.08 25.95
C PRO A 1001 9.35 -8.62 25.49
N LEU A 1002 8.33 -8.10 24.79
CA LEU A 1002 8.27 -6.70 24.36
C LEU A 1002 8.07 -5.77 25.55
N LEU A 1003 7.11 -6.08 26.42
CA LEU A 1003 6.80 -5.27 27.60
C LEU A 1003 8.01 -5.18 28.54
N ASP A 1004 8.68 -6.30 28.81
CA ASP A 1004 9.88 -6.34 29.64
C ASP A 1004 10.98 -5.43 29.09
N ARG A 1005 11.26 -5.50 27.77
CA ARG A 1005 12.22 -4.60 27.12
C ARG A 1005 11.83 -3.14 27.30
N SER A 1006 10.57 -2.79 27.05
CA SER A 1006 10.09 -1.42 27.19
C SER A 1006 10.20 -0.91 28.62
N TYR A 1007 9.87 -1.71 29.64
CA TYR A 1007 9.97 -1.32 31.05
C TYR A 1007 11.33 -1.61 31.70
N GLY A 1008 12.35 -1.99 30.91
CA GLY A 1008 13.71 -2.24 31.37
C GLY A 1008 13.85 -3.46 32.30
N VAL A 1009 12.92 -4.42 32.23
CA VAL A 1009 12.99 -5.68 32.96
C VAL A 1009 13.94 -6.62 32.23
N LYS A 1010 14.96 -7.09 32.95
CA LYS A 1010 15.78 -8.22 32.49
C LYS A 1010 15.10 -9.49 32.98
N PRO A 1011 14.70 -10.41 32.08
CA PRO A 1011 14.14 -11.67 32.52
C PRO A 1011 15.16 -12.38 33.42
N ALA A 1012 14.70 -12.94 34.53
CA ALA A 1012 15.54 -13.83 35.32
C ALA A 1012 16.02 -14.96 34.38
N PRO A 1013 17.29 -15.39 34.45
CA PRO A 1013 17.75 -16.50 33.63
C PRO A 1013 16.84 -17.69 33.90
N GLN A 1014 16.05 -18.09 32.88
CA GLN A 1014 15.23 -19.27 33.00
C GLN A 1014 16.17 -20.44 33.30
N ALA A 1015 15.97 -21.09 34.46
CA ALA A 1015 16.51 -22.41 34.67
C ALA A 1015 16.00 -23.26 33.50
N MET A 1016 16.93 -23.70 32.65
CA MET A 1016 16.62 -24.49 31.46
C MET A 1016 15.94 -25.78 31.94
N ASP A 1017 14.62 -25.85 31.85
CA ASP A 1017 13.88 -27.06 32.17
C ASP A 1017 14.10 -28.07 31.04
N LEU A 1018 15.17 -28.85 31.19
CA LEU A 1018 15.55 -29.91 30.27
C LEU A 1018 14.53 -31.06 30.23
N SER A 1019 13.47 -31.04 31.06
CA SER A 1019 12.41 -32.06 31.02
C SER A 1019 11.53 -31.97 29.77
N ALA A 1020 11.41 -30.78 29.16
CA ALA A 1020 10.66 -30.58 27.92
C ALA A 1020 11.35 -31.16 26.67
N TYR A 1021 12.66 -31.43 26.73
CA TYR A 1021 13.41 -32.06 25.63
C TYR A 1021 13.33 -33.59 25.62
N PHE A 1022 12.75 -34.21 26.66
CA PHE A 1022 12.58 -35.66 26.76
C PHE A 1022 11.11 -36.07 26.93
N SER A 1023 10.23 -35.55 26.07
CA SER A 1023 8.91 -36.13 25.83
C SER A 1023 8.97 -37.11 24.64
N PRO A 1024 8.51 -38.37 24.76
CA PRO A 1024 8.55 -39.34 23.66
C PRO A 1024 7.56 -39.11 22.49
N GLU A 1025 6.80 -38.01 22.45
CA GLU A 1025 5.67 -37.89 21.51
C GLU A 1025 5.87 -36.97 20.29
N THR A 1026 7.04 -36.35 20.09
CA THR A 1026 7.31 -35.48 18.92
C THR A 1026 8.20 -36.12 17.84
N SER A 1027 7.97 -37.39 17.49
CA SER A 1027 8.65 -38.06 16.37
C SER A 1027 7.68 -38.70 15.37
N LEU A 1028 6.79 -37.91 14.78
CA LEU A 1028 6.01 -38.30 13.61
C LEU A 1028 5.86 -37.08 12.69
N LEU A 1029 6.91 -36.79 11.90
CA LEU A 1029 6.86 -36.02 10.64
C LEU A 1029 8.30 -35.86 10.13
N TYR A 1030 8.93 -36.94 9.67
CA TYR A 1030 10.00 -36.95 8.66
C TYR A 1030 10.40 -38.42 8.43
N LYS A 1031 9.92 -39.03 7.34
CA LYS A 1031 10.47 -40.29 6.82
C LYS A 1031 11.33 -39.95 5.60
N PRO A 1032 12.66 -40.03 5.67
CA PRO A 1032 13.47 -40.23 4.49
C PRO A 1032 13.58 -41.74 4.23
N ASN A 1033 13.09 -42.17 3.07
CA ASN A 1033 13.40 -43.47 2.51
C ASN A 1033 14.89 -43.50 2.13
N TYR A 1034 15.74 -44.12 2.93
CA TYR A 1034 17.02 -44.67 2.47
C TYR A 1034 17.37 -45.90 3.30
N LYS A 1035 17.36 -47.07 2.66
CA LYS A 1035 18.04 -48.27 3.15
C LYS A 1035 19.50 -48.18 2.72
N ALA A 1036 20.41 -48.15 3.68
CA ALA A 1036 21.80 -48.53 3.47
C ALA A 1036 22.32 -49.21 4.75
N GLU A 1037 22.69 -50.47 4.61
CA GLU A 1037 23.39 -51.25 5.62
C GLU A 1037 24.83 -50.74 5.76
N ALA A 1038 25.25 -50.32 6.95
CA ALA A 1038 26.66 -50.30 7.34
C ALA A 1038 26.82 -50.26 8.87
N LYS A 1039 27.65 -51.17 9.37
CA LYS A 1039 28.02 -51.35 10.79
C LYS A 1039 28.73 -50.10 11.35
N THR A 1040 28.33 -49.66 12.53
CA THR A 1040 29.08 -48.71 13.38
C THR A 1040 30.17 -49.42 14.20
N PRO A 1041 31.36 -48.83 14.37
CA PRO A 1041 32.30 -49.22 15.41
C PRO A 1041 32.00 -48.48 16.73
N GLU A 1042 32.10 -49.22 17.83
CA GLU A 1042 31.99 -48.73 19.21
C GLU A 1042 33.12 -47.76 19.56
N VAL A 1043 32.77 -46.63 20.19
CA VAL A 1043 33.72 -45.82 20.96
C VAL A 1043 33.11 -45.58 22.35
N HIS A 1044 33.73 -46.20 23.36
CA HIS A 1044 33.40 -46.01 24.77
C HIS A 1044 33.98 -44.69 25.29
N PHE A 1045 33.15 -43.89 25.95
CA PHE A 1045 33.61 -42.90 26.92
C PHE A 1045 32.92 -43.13 28.27
N THR A 1046 33.75 -43.42 29.26
CA THR A 1046 33.42 -43.66 30.67
C THR A 1046 33.24 -42.34 31.41
N PHE A 1047 32.08 -42.13 32.03
CA PHE A 1047 31.90 -41.12 33.08
C PHE A 1047 31.79 -41.80 34.45
N PRO A 1048 32.55 -41.36 35.47
CA PRO A 1048 32.44 -41.90 36.82
C PRO A 1048 31.21 -41.35 37.57
N GLN A 1049 30.38 -42.29 38.03
CA GLN A 1049 29.48 -42.36 39.20
C GLN A 1049 29.07 -41.05 39.91
N LYS A 1050 27.77 -40.70 39.97
CA LYS A 1050 26.69 -41.20 40.87
C LYS A 1050 26.91 -40.95 42.38
N LEU A 1051 26.00 -40.18 43.00
CA LEU A 1051 25.10 -40.54 44.13
C LEU A 1051 24.47 -39.24 44.73
N GLN A 1052 23.22 -38.91 44.37
CA GLN A 1052 21.98 -39.20 45.11
C GLN A 1052 21.79 -38.41 46.42
N ARG A 1053 20.92 -37.39 46.40
CA ARG A 1053 19.47 -37.57 46.65
C ARG A 1053 18.66 -36.48 45.96
#